data_AF-A0A1F2K5T2-F1
#
_entry.id   AF-A0A1F2K5T2-F1
#
_cell.length_a   1.000
_cell.length_b   1.000
_cell.length_c   1.000
_cell.angle_alpha   90.00
_cell.angle_beta   90.00
_cell.angle_gamma   90.00
#
_symmetry.space_group_name_H-M   'P 1'
#
loop_
_entity.id
_entity.type
_entity.pdbx_description
1 polymer ?
#
loop_
_entity_poly.entity_id
_entity_poly.type
_entity_poly.pdbx_seq_one_letter_code
_entity_poly.pdbx_strand_id
1 'polypeptide(L)'
;MRIYLILLFFLSSFSFQRLLGKDLNLLTGAFKQENLKASLGNDKSWVPYPAYSDRLAWDKLMAPFKERIIKKGNEALNYQWQVVKATDYLEYERSGNRSIMEKPMNENCTALTNLLLAELAEGQGRFVDQILNGSWQLTEMATWSLSAHLGAFQSSKRSLPQERTQVVDLMAGDVGSLLSWVHYFFRDTFNTINPEISTRLKQQIQQRIIQPYLDRNDMWWQAFELKEGQLVNNWNPWCNFNVLTALLLVEDNPDIQLAGIYKTMSSVDRFINYVKTDGACEEGPSYWGHAAGKLYDYLKILSLATKGKINIFDKPVIRDMGEYIAQSYIGGDKWVVNFADASAKGGGDPLLIYRYGQDVNSSEMMQFARYMENTGDKTANFKPSRDIFRAFEDLRCYPQLERVTASLPQNNAKWYPETQFIYLKKGPFFFAAKGGFNNESHNHNDVGSFILYEDQQPLFIDAGVGTYTKKTFSDDRYSIWTMQSAYHNVPMINGADQSFGKEYKAENVAFLPAQNRFQLDIGKAYPKSANVEHWNRSYTLVQNGLDIQDEFKITGPKQANIIHFLVAQEPKIGKGEILLNNGHATLHFDAGQFTASYDVIPQDDPRLSQVWGKELYRIKLTAKSIKSAGKYTFTIRQEAIK
;
A
#
# COMPACT_ATOMS: atom_id res chain seq x y z
N MET A 1 19.60 50.70 -33.57
CA MET A 1 18.18 50.28 -33.60
C MET A 1 18.13 48.84 -33.06
N ARG A 2 17.76 48.66 -31.79
CA ARG A 2 17.77 47.36 -31.09
C ARG A 2 16.42 46.67 -31.31
N ILE A 3 16.45 45.43 -31.79
CA ILE A 3 15.28 44.56 -31.89
C ILE A 3 15.32 43.62 -30.69
N TYR A 4 14.32 43.73 -29.82
CA TYR A 4 14.12 42.83 -28.69
C TYR A 4 13.40 41.57 -29.19
N LEU A 5 14.05 40.40 -29.05
CA LEU A 5 13.39 39.11 -29.15
C LEU A 5 12.75 38.78 -27.79
N ILE A 6 11.42 38.70 -27.76
CA ILE A 6 10.65 38.20 -26.62
C ILE A 6 10.60 36.68 -26.72
N LEU A 7 11.30 36.00 -25.81
CA LEU A 7 11.18 34.57 -25.55
C LEU A 7 9.92 34.31 -24.72
N LEU A 8 8.90 33.72 -25.35
CA LEU A 8 7.72 33.19 -24.68
C LEU A 8 8.08 31.86 -24.01
N PHE A 9 8.27 31.88 -22.69
CA PHE A 9 8.27 30.69 -21.86
C PHE A 9 6.84 30.12 -21.80
N PHE A 10 6.61 28.97 -22.42
CA PHE A 10 5.45 28.12 -22.15
C PHE A 10 5.64 27.46 -20.78
N LEU A 11 5.24 28.17 -19.72
CA LEU A 11 4.92 27.57 -18.43
C LEU A 11 3.58 26.83 -18.59
N SER A 12 3.65 25.51 -18.76
CA SER A 12 2.51 24.61 -18.70
C SER A 12 1.73 24.86 -17.41
N SER A 13 0.56 25.45 -17.57
CA SER A 13 -0.35 25.87 -16.52
C SER A 13 -1.14 24.65 -16.03
N PHE A 14 -0.50 23.78 -15.24
CA PHE A 14 -1.20 22.71 -14.53
C PHE A 14 -0.90 22.66 -13.02
N SER A 15 -0.23 23.68 -12.47
CA SER A 15 0.21 23.69 -11.06
C SER A 15 -0.46 24.76 -10.19
N PHE A 16 -1.62 25.31 -10.59
CA PHE A 16 -2.25 26.45 -9.88
C PHE A 16 -3.42 26.08 -8.94
N GLN A 17 -3.83 24.82 -8.84
CA GLN A 17 -4.96 24.45 -7.95
C GLN A 17 -4.64 24.52 -6.45
N ARG A 18 -3.37 24.66 -6.05
CA ARG A 18 -2.99 24.68 -4.61
C ARG A 18 -2.74 26.05 -4.00
N LEU A 19 -2.93 27.15 -4.73
CA LEU A 19 -2.87 28.48 -4.09
C LEU A 19 -4.09 28.76 -3.17
N LEU A 20 -5.09 27.87 -3.10
CA LEU A 20 -6.31 28.09 -2.30
C LEU A 20 -6.75 26.92 -1.39
N GLY A 21 -5.98 25.83 -1.26
CA GLY A 21 -6.19 24.83 -0.20
C GLY A 21 -7.62 24.30 -0.04
N LYS A 22 -8.34 24.01 -1.13
CA LYS A 22 -9.67 23.39 -1.06
C LYS A 22 -9.58 21.88 -1.23
N ASP A 23 -10.15 21.16 -0.28
CA ASP A 23 -10.45 19.73 -0.36
C ASP A 23 -11.16 19.39 -1.69
N LEU A 24 -10.74 18.30 -2.35
CA LEU A 24 -11.31 17.85 -3.62
C LEU A 24 -12.77 17.42 -3.45
N ASN A 25 -13.07 16.65 -2.40
CA ASN A 25 -14.39 16.11 -2.07
C ASN A 25 -15.11 15.52 -3.31
N LEU A 26 -14.44 14.59 -4.01
CA LEU A 26 -14.89 14.09 -5.31
C LEU A 26 -16.25 13.38 -5.26
N LEU A 27 -16.62 12.80 -4.11
CA LEU A 27 -17.91 12.15 -3.90
C LEU A 27 -18.96 13.15 -3.44
N THR A 28 -18.88 13.64 -2.21
CA THR A 28 -19.95 14.47 -1.59
C THR A 28 -19.96 15.91 -2.07
N GLY A 29 -18.87 16.36 -2.69
CA GLY A 29 -18.83 17.62 -3.44
C GLY A 29 -19.67 17.54 -4.71
N ALA A 30 -19.63 16.40 -5.42
CA ALA A 30 -20.31 16.21 -6.71
C ALA A 30 -21.72 15.58 -6.60
N PHE A 31 -21.94 14.71 -5.61
CA PHE A 31 -23.17 13.94 -5.43
C PHE A 31 -23.78 14.21 -4.06
N LYS A 32 -25.00 14.75 -4.03
CA LYS A 32 -25.77 15.00 -2.79
C LYS A 32 -26.60 13.77 -2.41
N GLN A 33 -27.16 13.79 -1.21
CA GLN A 33 -28.02 12.69 -0.72
C GLN A 33 -29.19 12.43 -1.65
N GLU A 34 -29.74 13.46 -2.29
CA GLU A 34 -30.83 13.33 -3.26
C GLU A 34 -30.38 12.59 -4.52
N ASN A 35 -29.15 12.83 -5.00
CA ASN A 35 -28.58 12.09 -6.12
C ASN A 35 -28.40 10.61 -5.77
N LEU A 36 -27.91 10.33 -4.57
CA LEU A 36 -27.75 8.96 -4.06
C LEU A 36 -29.11 8.27 -3.94
N LYS A 37 -30.08 8.90 -3.27
CA LYS A 37 -31.45 8.39 -3.11
C LYS A 37 -32.11 8.08 -4.46
N ALA A 38 -31.95 8.95 -5.44
CA ALA A 38 -32.50 8.75 -6.78
C ALA A 38 -31.81 7.63 -7.59
N SER A 39 -30.59 7.25 -7.20
CA SER A 39 -29.78 6.26 -7.93
C SER A 39 -29.81 4.86 -7.30
N LEU A 40 -30.12 4.75 -6.01
CA LEU A 40 -30.26 3.48 -5.32
C LEU A 40 -31.55 2.77 -5.73
N GLY A 41 -31.44 1.49 -6.09
CA GLY A 41 -32.59 0.63 -6.32
C GLY A 41 -33.26 0.23 -5.01
N ASN A 42 -34.56 -0.08 -5.05
CA ASN A 42 -35.31 -0.61 -3.91
C ASN A 42 -35.10 -2.14 -3.74
N ASP A 43 -34.42 -2.79 -4.66
CA ASP A 43 -34.08 -4.21 -4.63
C ASP A 43 -32.56 -4.40 -4.69
N LYS A 44 -32.11 -5.66 -4.56
CA LYS A 44 -30.69 -6.01 -4.68
C LYS A 44 -30.28 -6.34 -6.13
N SER A 45 -30.97 -5.79 -7.14
CA SER A 45 -30.69 -6.04 -8.57
C SER A 45 -29.35 -5.46 -9.06
N TRP A 46 -28.67 -4.68 -8.21
CA TRP A 46 -27.34 -4.16 -8.50
C TRP A 46 -26.24 -5.23 -8.42
N VAL A 47 -26.49 -6.34 -7.73
CA VAL A 47 -25.53 -7.44 -7.57
C VAL A 47 -25.34 -8.11 -8.95
N PRO A 48 -24.14 -8.06 -9.54
CA PRO A 48 -23.94 -8.53 -10.92
C PRO A 48 -23.64 -10.04 -11.01
N TYR A 49 -23.85 -10.77 -9.91
CA TYR A 49 -23.52 -12.18 -9.78
C TYR A 49 -24.76 -13.06 -9.96
N PRO A 50 -24.61 -14.33 -10.41
CA PRO A 50 -25.73 -15.22 -10.61
C PRO A 50 -26.56 -15.42 -9.35
N ALA A 51 -27.87 -15.60 -9.51
CA ALA A 51 -28.72 -16.03 -8.41
C ALA A 51 -28.27 -17.39 -7.88
N TYR A 52 -28.54 -17.69 -6.61
CA TYR A 52 -28.12 -18.97 -5.99
C TYR A 52 -28.54 -20.18 -6.81
N SER A 53 -29.69 -20.19 -7.49
CA SER A 53 -30.21 -21.32 -8.27
C SER A 53 -29.68 -21.43 -9.71
N ASP A 54 -28.97 -20.43 -10.23
CA ASP A 54 -28.55 -20.39 -11.64
C ASP A 54 -27.24 -21.15 -11.87
N ARG A 55 -27.34 -22.48 -11.99
CA ARG A 55 -26.19 -23.38 -12.17
C ARG A 55 -25.37 -23.07 -13.43
N LEU A 56 -26.03 -22.78 -14.56
CA LEU A 56 -25.34 -22.51 -15.82
C LEU A 56 -24.50 -21.23 -15.73
N ALA A 57 -25.02 -20.18 -15.10
CA ALA A 57 -24.26 -18.95 -14.91
C ALA A 57 -23.14 -19.11 -13.88
N TRP A 58 -23.33 -19.88 -12.81
CA TRP A 58 -22.24 -20.23 -11.87
C TRP A 58 -21.14 -21.05 -12.54
N ASP A 59 -21.48 -22.03 -13.36
CA ASP A 59 -20.50 -22.82 -14.13
C ASP A 59 -19.64 -21.93 -15.02
N LYS A 60 -20.28 -20.96 -15.69
CA LYS A 60 -19.59 -19.99 -16.54
C LYS A 60 -18.70 -19.04 -15.75
N LEU A 61 -19.18 -18.50 -14.62
CA LEU A 61 -18.41 -17.55 -13.80
C LEU A 61 -17.22 -18.24 -13.11
N MET A 62 -17.41 -19.48 -12.64
CA MET A 62 -16.38 -20.21 -11.90
C MET A 62 -15.32 -20.83 -12.82
N ALA A 63 -15.53 -20.91 -14.13
CA ALA A 63 -14.54 -21.43 -15.06
C ALA A 63 -13.31 -20.48 -15.17
N PRO A 64 -12.08 -21.02 -15.26
CA PRO A 64 -11.71 -22.45 -15.24
C PRO A 64 -11.45 -23.02 -13.83
N PHE A 65 -11.77 -22.28 -12.77
CA PHE A 65 -11.38 -22.60 -11.39
C PHE A 65 -12.37 -23.47 -10.61
N LYS A 66 -13.54 -23.79 -11.17
CA LYS A 66 -14.62 -24.56 -10.53
C LYS A 66 -14.14 -25.78 -9.75
N GLU A 67 -13.40 -26.68 -10.39
CA GLU A 67 -12.92 -27.92 -9.75
C GLU A 67 -11.98 -27.65 -8.56
N ARG A 68 -11.12 -26.64 -8.68
CA ARG A 68 -10.23 -26.25 -7.57
C ARG A 68 -11.02 -25.67 -6.40
N ILE A 69 -12.04 -24.87 -6.69
CA ILE A 69 -12.93 -24.28 -5.68
C ILE A 69 -13.69 -25.39 -4.93
N ILE A 70 -14.29 -26.33 -5.67
CA ILE A 70 -14.99 -27.49 -5.07
C ILE A 70 -14.02 -28.35 -4.25
N LYS A 71 -12.79 -28.58 -4.74
CA LYS A 71 -11.75 -29.30 -3.98
C LYS A 71 -11.44 -28.60 -2.65
N LYS A 72 -11.32 -27.26 -2.64
CA LYS A 72 -11.11 -26.50 -1.40
C LYS A 72 -12.30 -26.56 -0.46
N GLY A 73 -13.53 -26.56 -0.98
CA GLY A 73 -14.73 -26.85 -0.18
C GLY A 73 -14.69 -28.25 0.44
N ASN A 74 -14.28 -29.27 -0.31
CA ASN A 74 -14.17 -30.65 0.18
C ASN A 74 -13.16 -30.76 1.34
N GLU A 75 -12.02 -30.09 1.22
CA GLU A 75 -11.02 -30.01 2.30
C GLU A 75 -11.60 -29.36 3.57
N ALA A 76 -12.58 -28.46 3.43
CA ALA A 76 -13.21 -27.74 4.54
C ALA A 76 -14.44 -28.43 5.15
N LEU A 77 -14.99 -29.51 4.55
CA LEU A 77 -16.20 -30.18 5.07
C LEU A 77 -16.02 -30.78 6.47
N ASN A 78 -14.81 -31.23 6.79
CA ASN A 78 -14.47 -31.80 8.09
C ASN A 78 -13.78 -30.79 9.03
N TYR A 79 -13.77 -29.51 8.64
CA TYR A 79 -13.14 -28.46 9.43
C TYR A 79 -13.78 -28.37 10.81
N GLN A 80 -12.94 -28.26 11.84
CA GLN A 80 -13.38 -28.06 13.20
C GLN A 80 -13.37 -26.57 13.51
N TRP A 81 -14.54 -26.00 13.78
CA TRP A 81 -14.68 -24.59 14.10
C TRP A 81 -13.92 -24.23 15.36
N GLN A 82 -13.00 -23.26 15.24
CA GLN A 82 -12.10 -22.88 16.33
C GLN A 82 -12.78 -21.86 17.25
N VAL A 83 -12.62 -22.04 18.56
CA VAL A 83 -13.04 -21.06 19.58
C VAL A 83 -11.86 -20.15 19.89
N VAL A 84 -12.06 -18.84 19.76
CA VAL A 84 -11.12 -17.83 20.26
C VAL A 84 -11.36 -17.65 21.75
N LYS A 85 -10.41 -18.10 22.57
CA LYS A 85 -10.52 -18.09 24.04
C LYS A 85 -10.14 -16.72 24.60
N ALA A 86 -10.61 -16.42 25.82
CA ALA A 86 -10.21 -15.21 26.54
C ALA A 86 -8.69 -15.05 26.67
N THR A 87 -7.96 -16.16 26.84
CA THR A 87 -6.49 -16.17 26.91
C THR A 87 -5.83 -15.73 25.62
N ASP A 88 -6.47 -15.96 24.47
CA ASP A 88 -5.91 -15.63 23.16
C ASP A 88 -5.96 -14.11 22.94
N TYR A 89 -7.03 -13.45 23.40
CA TYR A 89 -7.11 -11.98 23.45
C TYR A 89 -6.04 -11.39 24.37
N LEU A 90 -5.92 -11.94 25.59
CA LEU A 90 -4.98 -11.47 26.62
C LEU A 90 -3.52 -11.62 26.21
N GLU A 91 -3.21 -12.49 25.24
CA GLU A 91 -1.83 -12.72 24.80
C GLU A 91 -1.19 -11.45 24.22
N TYR A 92 -1.99 -10.59 23.57
CA TYR A 92 -1.49 -9.30 23.11
C TYR A 92 -1.00 -8.40 24.26
N GLU A 93 -1.68 -8.39 25.40
CA GLU A 93 -1.22 -7.65 26.58
C GLU A 93 0.03 -8.26 27.22
N ARG A 94 0.14 -9.60 27.18
CA ARG A 94 1.24 -10.34 27.83
C ARG A 94 2.55 -10.24 27.07
N SER A 95 2.51 -10.40 25.75
CA SER A 95 3.72 -10.50 24.91
C SER A 95 3.74 -9.54 23.72
N GLY A 96 2.61 -8.88 23.41
CA GLY A 96 2.44 -8.15 22.16
C GLY A 96 2.13 -9.04 20.96
N ASN A 97 2.04 -10.37 21.12
CA ASN A 97 1.76 -11.29 20.03
C ASN A 97 0.26 -11.36 19.72
N ARG A 98 -0.16 -10.66 18.67
CA ARG A 98 -1.55 -10.68 18.17
C ARG A 98 -1.91 -11.94 17.39
N SER A 99 -0.94 -12.67 16.86
CA SER A 99 -1.17 -13.81 15.96
C SER A 99 -1.88 -14.98 16.64
N ILE A 100 -1.79 -15.09 17.98
CA ILE A 100 -2.47 -16.14 18.75
C ILE A 100 -3.99 -16.01 18.66
N MET A 101 -4.54 -14.79 18.71
CA MET A 101 -5.97 -14.54 18.50
C MET A 101 -6.34 -14.54 17.02
N GLU A 102 -5.53 -13.91 16.18
CA GLU A 102 -5.81 -13.74 14.75
C GLU A 102 -5.89 -15.06 13.99
N LYS A 103 -5.00 -16.01 14.29
CA LYS A 103 -4.88 -17.27 13.55
C LYS A 103 -6.18 -18.09 13.54
N PRO A 104 -6.77 -18.50 14.69
CA PRO A 104 -8.00 -19.30 14.68
C PRO A 104 -9.18 -18.55 14.03
N MET A 105 -9.23 -17.22 14.17
CA MET A 105 -10.25 -16.41 13.51
C MET A 105 -10.09 -16.40 11.98
N ASN A 106 -8.87 -16.24 11.48
CA ASN A 106 -8.56 -16.29 10.05
C ASN A 106 -8.80 -17.68 9.45
N GLU A 107 -8.49 -18.75 10.18
CA GLU A 107 -8.74 -20.13 9.77
C GLU A 107 -10.25 -20.38 9.62
N ASN A 108 -11.06 -19.92 10.58
CA ASN A 108 -12.53 -19.98 10.48
C ASN A 108 -13.06 -19.22 9.25
N CYS A 109 -12.59 -17.99 9.02
CA CYS A 109 -13.01 -17.21 7.86
C CYS A 109 -12.60 -17.90 6.54
N THR A 110 -11.40 -18.47 6.49
CA THR A 110 -10.89 -19.20 5.31
C THR A 110 -11.73 -20.44 5.01
N ALA A 111 -12.07 -21.23 6.04
CA ALA A 111 -12.95 -22.38 5.88
C ALA A 111 -14.33 -21.96 5.36
N LEU A 112 -14.94 -20.92 5.96
CA LEU A 112 -16.25 -20.41 5.53
C LEU A 112 -16.23 -19.90 4.09
N THR A 113 -15.20 -19.15 3.69
CA THR A 113 -15.01 -18.71 2.30
C THR A 113 -14.95 -19.89 1.33
N ASN A 114 -14.16 -20.92 1.64
CA ASN A 114 -14.01 -22.09 0.77
C ASN A 114 -15.34 -22.86 0.63
N LEU A 115 -16.08 -23.02 1.73
CA LEU A 115 -17.39 -23.67 1.73
C LEU A 115 -18.42 -22.87 0.94
N LEU A 116 -18.50 -21.55 1.15
CA LEU A 116 -19.39 -20.65 0.40
C LEU A 116 -19.13 -20.75 -1.10
N LEU A 117 -17.88 -20.62 -1.53
CA LEU A 117 -17.55 -20.63 -2.96
C LEU A 117 -17.81 -22.00 -3.58
N ALA A 118 -17.55 -23.08 -2.85
CA ALA A 118 -17.84 -24.44 -3.30
C ALA A 118 -19.34 -24.70 -3.43
N GLU A 119 -20.16 -24.25 -2.50
CA GLU A 119 -21.62 -24.36 -2.61
C GLU A 119 -22.17 -23.54 -3.77
N LEU A 120 -21.67 -22.32 -3.99
CA LEU A 120 -22.09 -21.53 -5.16
C LEU A 120 -21.66 -22.19 -6.49
N ALA A 121 -20.51 -22.85 -6.51
CA ALA A 121 -20.01 -23.56 -7.68
C ALA A 121 -20.74 -24.88 -7.96
N GLU A 122 -21.19 -25.60 -6.93
CA GLU A 122 -21.77 -26.94 -7.05
C GLU A 122 -23.30 -26.94 -6.92
N GLY A 123 -23.82 -26.26 -5.89
CA GLY A 123 -25.23 -26.02 -5.65
C GLY A 123 -26.07 -27.25 -5.32
N GLN A 124 -25.46 -28.24 -4.65
CA GLN A 124 -26.08 -29.52 -4.25
C GLN A 124 -26.43 -29.59 -2.76
N GLY A 125 -26.18 -28.52 -2.01
CA GLY A 125 -26.55 -28.39 -0.60
C GLY A 125 -25.62 -29.07 0.40
N ARG A 126 -24.66 -29.90 -0.03
CA ARG A 126 -23.83 -30.69 0.89
C ARG A 126 -22.83 -29.86 1.71
N PHE A 127 -22.57 -28.60 1.34
CA PHE A 127 -21.75 -27.69 2.13
C PHE A 127 -22.58 -26.82 3.09
N VAL A 128 -23.90 -26.76 2.90
CA VAL A 128 -24.79 -25.83 3.63
C VAL A 128 -24.69 -25.96 5.14
N ASP A 129 -24.65 -27.19 5.67
CA ASP A 129 -24.53 -27.40 7.12
C ASP A 129 -23.23 -26.82 7.69
N GLN A 130 -22.11 -26.94 6.97
CA GLN A 130 -20.85 -26.35 7.40
C GLN A 130 -20.83 -24.83 7.22
N ILE A 131 -21.45 -24.30 6.17
CA ILE A 131 -21.64 -22.84 6.01
C ILE A 131 -22.46 -22.30 7.19
N LEU A 132 -23.54 -22.99 7.57
CA LEU A 132 -24.39 -22.66 8.71
C LEU A 132 -23.58 -22.67 10.02
N ASN A 133 -22.84 -23.75 10.29
CA ASN A 133 -22.01 -23.88 11.50
C ASN A 133 -20.96 -22.76 11.58
N GLY A 134 -20.29 -22.44 10.47
CA GLY A 134 -19.31 -21.36 10.43
C GLY A 134 -19.90 -19.98 10.64
N SER A 135 -21.02 -19.73 10.00
CA SER A 135 -21.79 -18.50 10.16
C SER A 135 -22.22 -18.34 11.62
N TRP A 136 -22.76 -19.39 12.23
CA TRP A 136 -23.17 -19.40 13.63
C TRP A 136 -21.99 -19.18 14.56
N GLN A 137 -20.87 -19.89 14.37
CA GLN A 137 -19.67 -19.74 15.18
C GLN A 137 -19.15 -18.30 15.19
N LEU A 138 -19.12 -17.63 14.04
CA LEU A 138 -18.70 -16.24 13.96
C LEU A 138 -19.67 -15.31 14.72
N THR A 139 -20.97 -15.60 14.74
CA THR A 139 -21.93 -14.84 15.55
C THR A 139 -21.80 -15.05 17.06
N GLU A 140 -21.22 -16.17 17.51
CA GLU A 140 -20.98 -16.47 18.93
C GLU A 140 -19.73 -15.77 19.48
N MET A 141 -18.83 -15.30 18.62
CA MET A 141 -17.63 -14.58 19.07
C MET A 141 -18.02 -13.31 19.83
N ALA A 142 -17.28 -12.96 20.89
CA ALA A 142 -17.53 -11.73 21.65
C ALA A 142 -17.31 -10.44 20.84
N THR A 143 -16.42 -10.47 19.86
CA THR A 143 -16.16 -9.38 18.90
C THR A 143 -15.58 -9.94 17.60
N TRP A 144 -15.62 -9.15 16.53
CA TRP A 144 -14.89 -9.44 15.29
C TRP A 144 -13.62 -8.58 15.13
N SER A 145 -13.35 -7.69 16.09
CA SER A 145 -12.15 -6.85 16.10
C SER A 145 -10.96 -7.60 16.68
N LEU A 146 -9.77 -7.28 16.18
CA LEU A 146 -8.53 -7.90 16.66
C LEU A 146 -8.16 -7.36 18.04
N SER A 147 -7.61 -8.23 18.89
CA SER A 147 -7.21 -7.87 20.26
C SER A 147 -6.23 -6.69 20.30
N ALA A 148 -5.37 -6.57 19.28
CA ALA A 148 -4.43 -5.47 19.12
C ALA A 148 -5.09 -4.10 18.89
N HIS A 149 -6.30 -4.07 18.36
CA HIS A 149 -7.00 -2.84 17.97
C HIS A 149 -7.99 -2.37 19.03
N LEU A 150 -8.55 -3.30 19.80
CA LEU A 150 -9.57 -3.04 20.82
C LEU A 150 -9.18 -1.92 21.80
N GLY A 151 -7.95 -1.92 22.31
CA GLY A 151 -7.51 -0.92 23.29
C GLY A 151 -7.64 0.53 22.81
N ALA A 152 -7.54 0.79 21.49
CA ALA A 152 -7.69 2.14 20.95
C ALA A 152 -9.12 2.70 21.10
N PHE A 153 -10.14 1.84 21.02
CA PHE A 153 -11.55 2.23 20.87
C PHE A 153 -12.43 1.90 22.08
N GLN A 154 -11.85 1.32 23.14
CA GLN A 154 -12.54 0.99 24.38
C GLN A 154 -12.12 1.92 25.51
N SER A 155 -12.99 2.12 26.51
CA SER A 155 -12.65 2.91 27.69
C SER A 155 -11.64 2.21 28.59
N SER A 156 -11.70 0.87 28.66
CA SER A 156 -10.76 0.05 29.44
C SER A 156 -9.31 0.13 28.95
N LYS A 157 -9.09 0.48 27.67
CA LYS A 157 -7.78 0.38 26.99
C LYS A 157 -7.16 -1.03 27.01
N ARG A 158 -8.00 -2.05 27.20
CA ARG A 158 -7.59 -3.47 27.27
C ARG A 158 -7.90 -4.22 25.97
N SER A 159 -7.25 -5.38 25.84
CA SER A 159 -7.30 -6.32 24.73
C SER A 159 -8.49 -7.27 24.75
N LEU A 160 -9.23 -7.35 25.87
CA LEU A 160 -10.49 -8.09 25.94
C LEU A 160 -11.66 -7.20 25.49
N PRO A 161 -12.65 -7.77 24.79
CA PRO A 161 -13.84 -7.04 24.40
C PRO A 161 -14.66 -6.66 25.63
N GLN A 162 -14.98 -5.38 25.73
CA GLN A 162 -15.84 -4.79 26.75
C GLN A 162 -17.29 -4.93 26.29
N GLU A 163 -18.16 -5.27 27.23
CA GLU A 163 -19.59 -5.40 26.95
C GLU A 163 -20.12 -4.12 26.27
N ARG A 164 -20.99 -4.29 25.28
CA ARG A 164 -21.65 -3.20 24.52
C ARG A 164 -20.72 -2.28 23.74
N THR A 165 -19.42 -2.58 23.65
CA THR A 165 -18.48 -1.79 22.86
C THR A 165 -18.12 -2.53 21.58
N GLN A 166 -18.78 -2.16 20.48
CA GLN A 166 -18.51 -2.74 19.17
C GLN A 166 -17.54 -1.88 18.37
N VAL A 167 -16.47 -2.49 17.88
CA VAL A 167 -15.38 -1.83 17.17
C VAL A 167 -15.38 -2.31 15.73
N VAL A 168 -15.47 -1.37 14.79
CA VAL A 168 -15.29 -1.66 13.36
C VAL A 168 -13.83 -1.35 13.03
N ASP A 169 -12.99 -2.38 13.02
CA ASP A 169 -11.63 -2.34 12.50
C ASP A 169 -11.56 -3.10 11.15
N LEU A 170 -10.34 -3.31 10.65
CA LEU A 170 -10.11 -4.04 9.40
C LEU A 170 -10.75 -5.44 9.40
N MET A 171 -10.56 -6.21 10.49
CA MET A 171 -11.04 -7.59 10.57
C MET A 171 -12.55 -7.65 10.80
N ALA A 172 -13.09 -6.80 11.66
CA ALA A 172 -14.52 -6.71 11.89
C ALA A 172 -15.25 -6.33 10.60
N GLY A 173 -14.71 -5.37 9.84
CA GLY A 173 -15.19 -5.04 8.51
C GLY A 173 -15.18 -6.26 7.57
N ASP A 174 -14.03 -6.94 7.44
CA ASP A 174 -13.90 -8.10 6.55
C ASP A 174 -14.90 -9.22 6.89
N VAL A 175 -15.08 -9.53 8.19
CA VAL A 175 -16.07 -10.52 8.66
C VAL A 175 -17.50 -10.07 8.38
N GLY A 176 -17.80 -8.79 8.65
CA GLY A 176 -19.11 -8.21 8.37
C GLY A 176 -19.48 -8.31 6.89
N SER A 177 -18.52 -8.02 6.00
CA SER A 177 -18.68 -8.16 4.55
C SER A 177 -18.87 -9.62 4.13
N LEU A 178 -18.03 -10.54 4.63
CA LEU A 178 -18.17 -11.98 4.38
C LEU A 178 -19.55 -12.52 4.77
N LEU A 179 -20.00 -12.21 6.00
CA LEU A 179 -21.31 -12.66 6.49
C LEU A 179 -22.47 -11.98 5.75
N SER A 180 -22.28 -10.77 5.23
CA SER A 180 -23.27 -10.10 4.38
C SER A 180 -23.47 -10.84 3.05
N TRP A 181 -22.39 -11.34 2.44
CA TRP A 181 -22.46 -12.19 1.25
C TRP A 181 -23.07 -13.57 1.54
N VAL A 182 -22.72 -14.19 2.68
CA VAL A 182 -23.35 -15.43 3.14
C VAL A 182 -24.86 -15.23 3.29
N HIS A 183 -25.27 -14.18 4.00
CA HIS A 183 -26.68 -13.85 4.20
C HIS A 183 -27.38 -13.61 2.85
N TYR A 184 -26.77 -12.85 1.93
CA TYR A 184 -27.35 -12.59 0.61
C TYR A 184 -27.65 -13.89 -0.18
N PHE A 185 -26.70 -14.82 -0.27
CA PHE A 185 -26.87 -16.03 -1.08
C PHE A 185 -27.67 -17.14 -0.41
N PHE A 186 -27.54 -17.29 0.92
CA PHE A 186 -28.07 -18.46 1.63
C PHE A 186 -29.25 -18.16 2.54
N ARG A 187 -29.74 -16.91 2.62
CA ARG A 187 -30.89 -16.56 3.47
C ARG A 187 -32.08 -17.49 3.26
N ASP A 188 -32.48 -17.74 2.01
CA ASP A 188 -33.68 -18.53 1.74
C ASP A 188 -33.47 -20.03 2.04
N THR A 189 -32.25 -20.53 1.78
CA THR A 189 -31.81 -21.87 2.18
C THR A 189 -31.84 -22.02 3.70
N PHE A 190 -31.27 -21.06 4.44
CA PHE A 190 -31.30 -21.05 5.90
C PHE A 190 -32.71 -20.92 6.44
N ASN A 191 -33.57 -20.10 5.85
CA ASN A 191 -34.96 -19.96 6.27
C ASN A 191 -35.77 -21.26 6.12
N THR A 192 -35.42 -22.09 5.14
CA THR A 192 -36.02 -23.42 4.96
C THR A 192 -35.63 -24.38 6.09
N ILE A 193 -34.41 -24.24 6.62
CA ILE A 193 -33.90 -25.04 7.76
C ILE A 193 -34.46 -24.47 9.07
N ASN A 194 -34.15 -23.21 9.37
CA ASN A 194 -34.67 -22.45 10.50
C ASN A 194 -34.47 -20.92 10.29
N PRO A 195 -35.54 -20.11 10.23
CA PRO A 195 -35.44 -18.67 9.99
C PRO A 195 -34.70 -17.86 11.05
N GLU A 196 -34.48 -18.42 12.25
CA GLU A 196 -33.68 -17.76 13.30
C GLU A 196 -32.22 -17.56 12.87
N ILE A 197 -31.69 -18.42 11.99
CA ILE A 197 -30.31 -18.34 11.51
C ILE A 197 -30.08 -17.06 10.70
N SER A 198 -30.92 -16.82 9.71
CA SER A 198 -30.86 -15.60 8.89
C SER A 198 -31.14 -14.36 9.72
N THR A 199 -32.11 -14.45 10.64
CA THR A 199 -32.46 -13.36 11.57
C THR A 199 -31.27 -12.97 12.43
N ARG A 200 -30.61 -13.96 13.06
CA ARG A 200 -29.42 -13.74 13.89
C ARG A 200 -28.26 -13.16 13.08
N LEU A 201 -27.98 -13.71 11.89
CA LEU A 201 -26.91 -13.19 11.02
C LEU A 201 -27.11 -11.70 10.71
N LYS A 202 -28.31 -11.34 10.26
CA LYS A 202 -28.69 -9.94 10.01
C LYS A 202 -28.51 -9.08 11.25
N GLN A 203 -29.05 -9.51 12.40
CA GLN A 203 -28.94 -8.77 13.67
C GLN A 203 -27.49 -8.55 14.09
N GLN A 204 -26.61 -9.54 13.96
CA GLN A 204 -25.21 -9.40 14.35
C GLN A 204 -24.44 -8.48 13.40
N ILE A 205 -24.71 -8.52 12.09
CA ILE A 205 -24.13 -7.56 11.14
C ILE A 205 -24.61 -6.14 11.47
N GLN A 206 -25.90 -5.96 11.76
CA GLN A 206 -26.45 -4.67 12.17
C GLN A 206 -25.79 -4.15 13.47
N GLN A 207 -25.73 -4.97 14.51
CA GLN A 207 -25.23 -4.59 15.83
C GLN A 207 -23.72 -4.35 15.87
N ARG A 208 -22.93 -5.04 15.03
CA ARG A 208 -21.46 -4.98 15.07
C ARG A 208 -20.84 -4.07 14.02
N ILE A 209 -21.53 -3.83 12.91
CA ILE A 209 -20.99 -3.08 11.77
C ILE A 209 -21.81 -1.84 11.49
N ILE A 210 -23.09 -2.00 11.14
CA ILE A 210 -23.92 -0.89 10.64
C ILE A 210 -24.20 0.13 11.75
N GLN A 211 -24.77 -0.32 12.87
CA GLN A 211 -25.16 0.56 13.97
C GLN A 211 -23.94 1.27 14.60
N PRO A 212 -22.83 0.58 14.96
CA PRO A 212 -21.66 1.26 15.50
C PRO A 212 -21.06 2.26 14.53
N TYR A 213 -21.06 1.97 13.22
CA TYR A 213 -20.57 2.92 12.23
C TYR A 213 -21.43 4.18 12.15
N LEU A 214 -22.76 4.04 12.24
CA LEU A 214 -23.68 5.18 12.23
C LEU A 214 -23.55 6.03 13.49
N ASP A 215 -23.53 5.39 14.67
CA ASP A 215 -23.57 6.06 15.97
C ASP A 215 -22.25 6.71 16.38
N ARG A 216 -21.13 6.25 15.81
CA ARG A 216 -19.78 6.64 16.25
C ARG A 216 -19.04 7.42 15.17
N ASN A 217 -18.27 8.42 15.62
CA ASN A 217 -17.29 9.17 14.84
C ASN A 217 -15.87 9.09 15.46
N ASP A 218 -15.73 8.40 16.60
CA ASP A 218 -14.48 8.26 17.35
C ASP A 218 -13.55 7.20 16.75
N MET A 219 -14.03 6.43 15.78
CA MET A 219 -13.20 5.50 15.03
C MET A 219 -12.32 6.31 14.08
N TRP A 220 -11.12 6.66 14.55
CA TRP A 220 -10.22 7.61 13.89
C TRP A 220 -10.02 7.41 12.38
N TRP A 221 -10.11 6.17 11.89
CA TRP A 221 -9.98 5.85 10.46
C TRP A 221 -11.11 6.46 9.62
N GLN A 222 -12.27 6.79 10.22
CA GLN A 222 -13.35 7.51 9.56
C GLN A 222 -12.95 8.94 9.17
N ALA A 223 -11.91 9.48 9.82
CA ALA A 223 -11.34 10.80 9.58
C ALA A 223 -12.33 11.98 9.77
N PHE A 224 -13.37 11.80 10.59
CA PHE A 224 -14.30 12.86 10.98
C PHE A 224 -13.79 13.69 12.17
N GLU A 225 -13.08 13.05 13.10
CA GLU A 225 -12.60 13.64 14.37
C GLU A 225 -11.09 13.39 14.54
N LEU A 226 -10.29 13.66 13.50
CA LEU A 226 -8.84 13.50 13.56
C LEU A 226 -8.24 14.40 14.65
N LYS A 227 -7.40 13.80 15.50
CA LYS A 227 -6.60 14.55 16.48
C LYS A 227 -5.44 15.25 15.79
N GLU A 228 -4.89 16.27 16.46
CA GLU A 228 -3.68 16.95 15.97
C GLU A 228 -2.55 15.94 15.76
N GLY A 229 -1.92 15.99 14.59
CA GLY A 229 -0.85 15.06 14.18
C GLY A 229 -1.31 13.69 13.70
N GLN A 230 -2.61 13.35 13.79
CA GLN A 230 -3.12 12.09 13.28
C GLN A 230 -3.33 12.15 11.76
N LEU A 231 -2.82 11.16 11.04
CA LEU A 231 -2.91 11.07 9.58
C LEU A 231 -4.03 10.11 9.16
N VAL A 232 -4.64 10.40 8.01
CA VAL A 232 -5.51 9.44 7.31
C VAL A 232 -4.62 8.38 6.67
N ASN A 233 -5.08 7.13 6.63
CA ASN A 233 -4.32 6.04 6.04
C ASN A 233 -5.25 5.02 5.36
N ASN A 234 -4.67 3.91 4.92
CA ASN A 234 -5.36 2.82 4.22
C ASN A 234 -6.54 2.17 4.97
N TRP A 235 -6.67 2.36 6.30
CA TRP A 235 -7.83 1.87 7.05
C TRP A 235 -9.12 2.53 6.60
N ASN A 236 -9.06 3.79 6.15
CA ASN A 236 -10.24 4.53 5.73
C ASN A 236 -10.96 3.85 4.55
N PRO A 237 -10.36 3.70 3.36
CA PRO A 237 -11.06 3.06 2.24
C PRO A 237 -11.36 1.58 2.52
N TRP A 238 -10.52 0.87 3.27
CA TRP A 238 -10.73 -0.54 3.60
C TRP A 238 -11.97 -0.74 4.49
N CYS A 239 -12.06 -0.05 5.64
CA CYS A 239 -13.21 -0.18 6.53
C CYS A 239 -14.49 0.33 5.87
N ASN A 240 -14.45 1.46 5.15
CA ASN A 240 -15.62 2.00 4.46
C ASN A 240 -16.14 1.08 3.35
N PHE A 241 -15.27 0.39 2.60
CA PHE A 241 -15.69 -0.64 1.63
C PHE A 241 -16.51 -1.76 2.28
N ASN A 242 -16.03 -2.27 3.42
CA ASN A 242 -16.70 -3.35 4.12
C ASN A 242 -18.03 -2.90 4.75
N VAL A 243 -18.07 -1.69 5.34
CA VAL A 243 -19.30 -1.09 5.87
C VAL A 243 -20.32 -0.85 4.75
N LEU A 244 -19.88 -0.30 3.61
CA LEU A 244 -20.72 -0.09 2.44
C LEU A 244 -21.34 -1.41 1.95
N THR A 245 -20.54 -2.48 1.90
CA THR A 245 -21.02 -3.82 1.51
C THR A 245 -22.13 -4.31 2.45
N ALA A 246 -21.97 -4.15 3.76
CA ALA A 246 -22.99 -4.52 4.74
C ALA A 246 -24.28 -3.69 4.60
N LEU A 247 -24.17 -2.36 4.44
CA LEU A 247 -25.30 -1.47 4.20
C LEU A 247 -26.08 -1.84 2.93
N LEU A 248 -25.36 -2.16 1.84
CA LEU A 248 -26.00 -2.50 0.56
C LEU A 248 -26.71 -3.85 0.59
N LEU A 249 -26.15 -4.86 1.26
CA LEU A 249 -26.67 -6.22 1.24
C LEU A 249 -27.67 -6.54 2.36
N VAL A 250 -27.54 -5.90 3.54
CA VAL A 250 -28.26 -6.32 4.77
C VAL A 250 -29.24 -5.28 5.29
N GLU A 251 -28.96 -3.99 5.11
CA GLU A 251 -29.90 -2.95 5.57
C GLU A 251 -31.11 -2.86 4.62
N ASP A 252 -32.29 -2.88 5.23
CA ASP A 252 -33.59 -2.86 4.53
C ASP A 252 -34.34 -1.55 4.75
N ASN A 253 -34.01 -0.79 5.81
CA ASN A 253 -34.56 0.53 6.01
C ASN A 253 -33.85 1.51 5.06
N PRO A 254 -34.58 2.09 4.07
CA PRO A 254 -33.97 2.92 3.04
C PRO A 254 -33.35 4.21 3.58
N ASP A 255 -33.87 4.77 4.68
CA ASP A 255 -33.34 6.01 5.26
C ASP A 255 -32.04 5.73 6.04
N ILE A 256 -31.98 4.61 6.78
CA ILE A 256 -30.75 4.16 7.45
C ILE A 256 -29.68 3.81 6.41
N GLN A 257 -30.06 3.09 5.36
CA GLN A 257 -29.16 2.74 4.26
C GLN A 257 -28.61 4.00 3.58
N LEU A 258 -29.48 4.96 3.24
CA LEU A 258 -29.08 6.22 2.61
C LEU A 258 -28.11 7.02 3.49
N ALA A 259 -28.43 7.17 4.79
CA ALA A 259 -27.58 7.89 5.74
C ALA A 259 -26.21 7.22 5.90
N GLY A 260 -26.18 5.88 6.01
CA GLY A 260 -24.95 5.10 6.13
C GLY A 260 -24.06 5.22 4.89
N ILE A 261 -24.62 5.02 3.70
CA ILE A 261 -23.85 5.10 2.44
C ILE A 261 -23.33 6.52 2.23
N TYR A 262 -24.13 7.55 2.53
CA TYR A 262 -23.64 8.92 2.42
C TYR A 262 -22.53 9.22 3.43
N LYS A 263 -22.61 8.68 4.66
CA LYS A 263 -21.52 8.77 5.65
C LYS A 263 -20.24 8.09 5.16
N THR A 264 -20.32 6.92 4.51
CA THR A 264 -19.14 6.29 3.90
C THR A 264 -18.55 7.14 2.79
N MET A 265 -19.38 7.78 1.96
CA MET A 265 -18.90 8.71 0.91
C MET A 265 -18.15 9.89 1.53
N SER A 266 -18.70 10.51 2.58
CA SER A 266 -18.04 11.61 3.29
C SER A 266 -16.71 11.19 3.92
N SER A 267 -16.63 9.97 4.46
CA SER A 267 -15.41 9.44 5.06
C SER A 267 -14.34 9.15 4.01
N VAL A 268 -14.72 8.56 2.86
CA VAL A 268 -13.79 8.25 1.77
C VAL A 268 -13.26 9.50 1.08
N ASP A 269 -14.05 10.58 1.00
CA ASP A 269 -13.55 11.89 0.56
C ASP A 269 -12.34 12.35 1.40
N ARG A 270 -12.29 12.04 2.71
CA ARG A 270 -11.14 12.37 3.57
C ARG A 270 -9.86 11.65 3.13
N PHE A 271 -9.97 10.39 2.71
CA PHE A 271 -8.83 9.66 2.16
C PHE A 271 -8.38 10.25 0.82
N ILE A 272 -9.32 10.54 -0.08
CA ILE A 272 -9.00 11.17 -1.39
C ILE A 272 -8.33 12.53 -1.20
N ASN A 273 -8.78 13.33 -0.22
CA ASN A 273 -8.18 14.64 0.09
C ASN A 273 -6.80 14.52 0.75
N TYR A 274 -6.55 13.43 1.50
CA TYR A 274 -5.26 13.16 2.12
C TYR A 274 -4.20 12.78 1.10
N VAL A 275 -4.55 11.89 0.15
CA VAL A 275 -3.61 11.44 -0.88
C VAL A 275 -3.22 12.61 -1.77
N LYS A 276 -1.92 12.72 -2.02
CA LYS A 276 -1.34 13.74 -2.89
C LYS A 276 -1.89 13.60 -4.31
N THR A 277 -2.03 14.73 -5.00
CA THR A 277 -2.71 14.74 -6.31
C THR A 277 -1.94 14.01 -7.41
N ASP A 278 -0.65 13.74 -7.19
CA ASP A 278 0.19 12.95 -8.08
C ASP A 278 -0.01 11.43 -7.94
N GLY A 279 -0.86 10.98 -7.01
CA GLY A 279 -1.31 9.61 -6.87
C GLY A 279 -0.26 8.62 -6.33
N ALA A 280 0.93 9.07 -5.93
CA ALA A 280 1.91 8.14 -5.39
C ALA A 280 1.44 7.55 -4.04
N CYS A 281 1.71 6.26 -3.85
CA CYS A 281 1.56 5.62 -2.55
C CYS A 281 2.84 5.88 -1.74
N GLU A 282 2.81 6.86 -0.83
CA GLU A 282 3.96 7.21 0.01
C GLU A 282 4.40 6.07 0.96
N GLU A 283 3.49 5.16 1.31
CA GLU A 283 3.78 3.93 2.08
C GLU A 283 4.48 2.84 1.24
N GLY A 284 4.57 3.07 -0.08
CA GLY A 284 5.22 2.18 -1.03
C GLY A 284 4.32 1.07 -1.60
N PRO A 285 4.83 0.30 -2.58
CA PRO A 285 4.03 -0.67 -3.36
C PRO A 285 3.38 -1.79 -2.55
N SER A 286 3.91 -2.13 -1.36
CA SER A 286 3.33 -3.17 -0.49
C SER A 286 1.96 -2.79 0.06
N TYR A 287 1.68 -1.49 0.19
CA TYR A 287 0.42 -0.96 0.73
C TYR A 287 -0.57 -0.56 -0.35
N TRP A 288 -0.16 -0.48 -1.61
CA TRP A 288 -1.00 -0.03 -2.73
C TRP A 288 -2.34 -0.78 -2.81
N GLY A 289 -2.34 -2.10 -2.65
CA GLY A 289 -3.55 -2.93 -2.71
C GLY A 289 -4.52 -2.72 -1.53
N HIS A 290 -4.03 -2.18 -0.41
CA HIS A 290 -4.82 -1.82 0.78
C HIS A 290 -5.22 -0.34 0.80
N ALA A 291 -4.51 0.52 0.07
CA ALA A 291 -4.81 1.93 -0.12
C ALA A 291 -5.66 2.12 -1.39
N ALA A 292 -5.01 2.42 -2.54
CA ALA A 292 -5.65 2.63 -3.82
C ALA A 292 -6.52 1.44 -4.26
N GLY A 293 -6.08 0.21 -3.99
CA GLY A 293 -6.84 -1.01 -4.29
C GLY A 293 -8.19 -1.08 -3.54
N LYS A 294 -8.22 -0.76 -2.24
CA LYS A 294 -9.47 -0.74 -1.47
C LYS A 294 -10.34 0.47 -1.80
N LEU A 295 -9.73 1.61 -2.17
CA LEU A 295 -10.48 2.73 -2.71
C LEU A 295 -11.18 2.33 -4.01
N TYR A 296 -10.48 1.63 -4.91
CA TYR A 296 -11.09 1.07 -6.11
C TYR A 296 -12.27 0.15 -5.79
N ASP A 297 -12.12 -0.80 -4.85
CA ASP A 297 -13.22 -1.71 -4.49
C ASP A 297 -14.44 -0.94 -3.95
N TYR A 298 -14.22 0.07 -3.10
CA TYR A 298 -15.26 0.98 -2.60
C TYR A 298 -15.99 1.69 -3.75
N LEU A 299 -15.24 2.31 -4.66
CA LEU A 299 -15.82 3.03 -5.79
C LEU A 299 -16.56 2.09 -6.75
N LYS A 300 -16.05 0.87 -6.93
CA LYS A 300 -16.64 -0.13 -7.82
C LYS A 300 -17.99 -0.60 -7.29
N ILE A 301 -18.07 -1.00 -6.02
CA ILE A 301 -19.33 -1.48 -5.44
C ILE A 301 -20.37 -0.35 -5.35
N LEU A 302 -19.95 0.88 -5.06
CA LEU A 302 -20.83 2.07 -5.10
C LEU A 302 -21.35 2.35 -6.53
N SER A 303 -20.47 2.23 -7.54
CA SER A 303 -20.85 2.37 -8.95
C SER A 303 -21.85 1.30 -9.38
N LEU A 304 -21.64 0.03 -8.98
CA LEU A 304 -22.59 -1.05 -9.24
C LEU A 304 -23.96 -0.76 -8.59
N ALA A 305 -23.95 -0.42 -7.29
CA ALA A 305 -25.15 -0.10 -6.50
C ALA A 305 -25.98 1.05 -7.09
N THR A 306 -25.31 1.99 -7.77
CA THR A 306 -25.94 3.17 -8.37
C THR A 306 -26.05 3.08 -9.89
N LYS A 307 -25.81 1.90 -10.48
CA LYS A 307 -25.84 1.67 -11.95
C LYS A 307 -25.01 2.70 -12.73
N GLY A 308 -23.84 3.03 -12.19
CA GLY A 308 -22.88 3.97 -12.76
C GLY A 308 -23.22 5.46 -12.57
N LYS A 309 -24.31 5.80 -11.87
CA LYS A 309 -24.71 7.20 -11.65
C LYS A 309 -23.81 7.94 -10.67
N ILE A 310 -23.28 7.26 -9.66
CA ILE A 310 -22.20 7.77 -8.82
C ILE A 310 -20.92 7.08 -9.25
N ASN A 311 -20.07 7.81 -9.95
CA ASN A 311 -18.82 7.31 -10.50
C ASN A 311 -17.80 8.46 -10.64
N ILE A 312 -16.55 8.20 -10.23
CA ILE A 312 -15.43 9.15 -10.32
C ILE A 312 -14.17 8.51 -10.92
N PHE A 313 -14.28 7.38 -11.62
CA PHE A 313 -13.13 6.74 -12.28
C PHE A 313 -12.54 7.58 -13.42
N ASP A 314 -13.27 8.60 -13.89
CA ASP A 314 -12.80 9.59 -14.86
C ASP A 314 -11.83 10.62 -14.25
N LYS A 315 -11.70 10.68 -12.92
CA LYS A 315 -10.87 11.69 -12.24
C LYS A 315 -9.39 11.30 -12.31
N PRO A 316 -8.49 12.23 -12.72
CA PRO A 316 -7.06 11.94 -12.87
C PRO A 316 -6.41 11.33 -11.63
N VAL A 317 -6.67 11.89 -10.44
CA VAL A 317 -6.10 11.37 -9.19
C VAL A 317 -6.44 9.89 -8.93
N ILE A 318 -7.64 9.44 -9.32
CA ILE A 318 -8.05 8.03 -9.18
C ILE A 318 -7.26 7.15 -10.14
N ARG A 319 -6.98 7.64 -11.36
CA ARG A 319 -6.11 6.94 -12.32
C ARG A 319 -4.65 6.94 -11.86
N ASP A 320 -4.13 8.08 -11.41
CA ASP A 320 -2.73 8.23 -10.97
C ASP A 320 -2.42 7.35 -9.77
N MET A 321 -3.35 7.24 -8.80
CA MET A 321 -3.29 6.26 -7.71
C MET A 321 -3.16 4.83 -8.21
N GLY A 322 -3.92 4.49 -9.26
CA GLY A 322 -3.89 3.16 -9.87
C GLY A 322 -2.56 2.88 -10.57
N GLU A 323 -2.09 3.81 -11.40
CA GLU A 323 -0.88 3.65 -12.23
C GLU A 323 0.42 3.58 -11.41
N TYR A 324 0.44 4.09 -10.16
CA TYR A 324 1.61 4.04 -9.28
C TYR A 324 2.25 2.65 -9.20
N ILE A 325 1.44 1.58 -9.07
CA ILE A 325 1.97 0.22 -8.91
C ILE A 325 2.80 -0.23 -10.12
N ALA A 326 2.33 0.08 -11.33
CA ALA A 326 3.05 -0.26 -12.56
C ALA A 326 4.32 0.58 -12.70
N GLN A 327 4.24 1.87 -12.39
CA GLN A 327 5.37 2.81 -12.46
C GLN A 327 6.48 2.48 -11.47
N SER A 328 6.12 1.95 -10.29
CA SER A 328 7.08 1.51 -9.27
C SER A 328 7.80 0.20 -9.60
N TYR A 329 7.37 -0.53 -10.63
CA TYR A 329 7.92 -1.85 -10.95
C TYR A 329 9.21 -1.74 -11.77
N ILE A 330 10.28 -2.35 -11.25
CA ILE A 330 11.62 -2.30 -11.83
C ILE A 330 11.81 -3.43 -12.85
N GLY A 331 11.41 -4.66 -12.49
CA GLY A 331 11.61 -5.85 -13.32
C GLY A 331 12.26 -7.02 -12.60
N GLY A 332 12.67 -8.02 -13.37
CA GLY A 332 13.50 -9.14 -12.94
C GLY A 332 12.75 -10.07 -11.98
N ASP A 333 13.36 -10.34 -10.84
CA ASP A 333 12.76 -11.11 -9.75
C ASP A 333 11.76 -10.26 -8.93
N LYS A 334 10.85 -9.59 -9.64
CA LYS A 334 9.76 -8.77 -9.10
C LYS A 334 10.20 -7.58 -8.25
N TRP A 335 11.33 -6.97 -8.62
CA TRP A 335 11.84 -5.78 -7.94
C TRP A 335 10.90 -4.59 -8.12
N VAL A 336 10.73 -3.83 -7.04
CA VAL A 336 9.93 -2.59 -7.00
C VAL A 336 10.68 -1.48 -6.27
N VAL A 337 10.31 -0.24 -6.52
CA VAL A 337 10.79 0.90 -5.73
C VAL A 337 10.15 0.85 -4.34
N ASN A 338 10.92 0.46 -3.33
CA ASN A 338 10.42 0.10 -2.01
C ASN A 338 10.71 1.10 -0.89
N PHE A 339 10.63 2.40 -1.19
CA PHE A 339 10.67 3.41 -0.12
C PHE A 339 9.58 3.14 0.93
N ALA A 340 9.84 3.58 2.17
CA ALA A 340 8.99 3.34 3.34
C ALA A 340 8.87 1.84 3.69
N ASP A 341 7.79 1.43 4.37
CA ASP A 341 7.63 0.07 4.90
C ASP A 341 7.29 -1.01 3.83
N ALA A 342 7.73 -0.80 2.59
CA ALA A 342 7.53 -1.73 1.48
C ALA A 342 8.64 -2.78 1.38
N SER A 343 8.25 -3.99 0.96
CA SER A 343 9.20 -5.02 0.50
C SER A 343 9.82 -4.60 -0.84
N ALA A 344 11.10 -4.92 -1.04
CA ALA A 344 11.80 -4.71 -2.31
C ALA A 344 11.30 -5.62 -3.45
N LYS A 345 10.60 -6.71 -3.11
CA LYS A 345 9.93 -7.58 -4.08
C LYS A 345 8.42 -7.46 -3.94
N GLY A 346 7.73 -7.24 -5.06
CA GLY A 346 6.29 -6.95 -5.09
C GLY A 346 5.66 -6.96 -6.49
N GLY A 347 4.77 -6.01 -6.75
CA GLY A 347 4.09 -5.84 -8.05
C GLY A 347 2.56 -5.92 -8.01
N GLY A 348 1.97 -6.17 -6.83
CA GLY A 348 0.52 -6.16 -6.62
C GLY A 348 -0.22 -7.40 -7.15
N ASP A 349 -1.54 -7.40 -7.01
CA ASP A 349 -2.42 -8.45 -7.52
C ASP A 349 -2.81 -8.13 -8.99
N PRO A 350 -2.42 -8.98 -9.96
CA PRO A 350 -2.70 -8.75 -11.37
C PRO A 350 -4.19 -8.53 -11.68
N LEU A 351 -5.09 -9.27 -11.03
CA LEU A 351 -6.53 -9.18 -11.34
C LEU A 351 -7.12 -7.88 -10.80
N LEU A 352 -6.65 -7.41 -9.64
CA LEU A 352 -6.99 -6.10 -9.09
C LEU A 352 -6.49 -4.97 -9.99
N ILE A 353 -5.22 -5.03 -10.40
CA ILE A 353 -4.61 -4.04 -11.29
C ILE A 353 -5.38 -3.99 -12.61
N TYR A 354 -5.73 -5.15 -13.18
CA TYR A 354 -6.47 -5.21 -14.43
C TYR A 354 -7.84 -4.54 -14.34
N ARG A 355 -8.68 -4.92 -13.37
CA ARG A 355 -10.04 -4.35 -13.24
C ARG A 355 -10.02 -2.87 -12.89
N TYR A 356 -9.05 -2.43 -12.09
CA TYR A 356 -8.83 -1.02 -11.83
C TYR A 356 -8.47 -0.31 -13.14
N GLY A 357 -7.49 -0.82 -13.89
CA GLY A 357 -7.11 -0.32 -15.20
C GLY A 357 -8.27 -0.22 -16.19
N GLN A 358 -9.20 -1.19 -16.18
CA GLN A 358 -10.40 -1.13 -17.01
C GLN A 358 -11.28 0.08 -16.66
N ASP A 359 -11.61 0.26 -15.38
CA ASP A 359 -12.54 1.30 -14.96
C ASP A 359 -11.96 2.72 -15.09
N VAL A 360 -10.63 2.89 -14.96
CA VAL A 360 -9.95 4.19 -15.21
C VAL A 360 -9.41 4.35 -16.64
N ASN A 361 -9.70 3.42 -17.54
CA ASN A 361 -9.22 3.42 -18.93
C ASN A 361 -7.68 3.54 -19.05
N SER A 362 -6.93 2.80 -18.22
CA SER A 362 -5.46 2.71 -18.27
C SER A 362 -5.00 1.44 -18.97
N SER A 363 -4.52 1.58 -20.21
CA SER A 363 -3.85 0.49 -20.95
C SER A 363 -2.58 0.03 -20.25
N GLU A 364 -1.84 0.95 -19.62
CA GLU A 364 -0.62 0.64 -18.86
C GLU A 364 -0.91 -0.36 -17.74
N MET A 365 -1.93 -0.10 -16.91
CA MET A 365 -2.32 -1.01 -15.83
C MET A 365 -2.75 -2.37 -16.38
N MET A 366 -3.57 -2.40 -17.43
CA MET A 366 -4.03 -3.66 -18.02
C MET A 366 -2.88 -4.48 -18.60
N GLN A 367 -1.94 -3.85 -19.30
CA GLN A 367 -0.77 -4.50 -19.88
C GLN A 367 0.22 -4.96 -18.79
N PHE A 368 0.39 -4.16 -17.74
CA PHE A 368 1.22 -4.50 -16.59
C PHE A 368 0.63 -5.69 -15.81
N ALA A 369 -0.68 -5.70 -15.57
CA ALA A 369 -1.37 -6.85 -14.98
C ALA A 369 -1.09 -8.13 -15.77
N ARG A 370 -1.18 -8.07 -17.11
CA ARG A 370 -0.89 -9.24 -17.95
C ARG A 370 0.58 -9.66 -17.88
N TYR A 371 1.49 -8.70 -17.82
CA TYR A 371 2.91 -8.98 -17.61
C TYR A 371 3.14 -9.70 -16.27
N MET A 372 2.53 -9.22 -15.18
CA MET A 372 2.63 -9.83 -13.85
C MET A 372 2.01 -11.23 -13.79
N GLU A 373 0.90 -11.46 -14.49
CA GLU A 373 0.31 -12.80 -14.61
C GLU A 373 1.21 -13.76 -15.39
N ASN A 374 1.79 -13.32 -16.52
CA ASN A 374 2.69 -14.15 -17.34
C ASN A 374 3.99 -14.54 -16.61
N THR A 375 4.53 -13.65 -15.78
CA THR A 375 5.76 -13.84 -14.99
C THR A 375 5.50 -14.43 -13.59
N GLY A 376 4.22 -14.55 -13.21
CA GLY A 376 3.78 -15.10 -11.94
C GLY A 376 3.74 -16.63 -11.91
N ASP A 377 3.41 -17.16 -10.74
CA ASP A 377 3.10 -18.58 -10.59
C ASP A 377 1.68 -18.83 -11.10
N LYS A 378 1.56 -19.48 -12.26
CA LYS A 378 0.27 -19.80 -12.90
C LYS A 378 -0.63 -20.68 -12.03
N THR A 379 -0.06 -21.43 -11.09
CA THR A 379 -0.86 -22.26 -10.15
C THR A 379 -1.56 -21.40 -9.09
N ALA A 380 -1.14 -20.14 -8.93
CA ALA A 380 -1.68 -19.17 -7.99
C ALA A 380 -2.82 -18.28 -8.53
N ASN A 381 -3.27 -18.49 -9.77
CA ASN A 381 -4.12 -17.55 -10.52
C ASN A 381 -5.49 -17.18 -9.92
N PHE A 382 -6.00 -17.94 -8.95
CA PHE A 382 -7.16 -17.52 -8.15
C PHE A 382 -7.04 -18.09 -6.74
N LYS A 383 -6.79 -17.21 -5.77
CA LYS A 383 -6.62 -17.49 -4.35
C LYS A 383 -7.63 -16.65 -3.57
N PRO A 384 -8.88 -17.12 -3.43
CA PRO A 384 -9.89 -16.34 -2.73
C PRO A 384 -9.46 -16.12 -1.28
N SER A 385 -9.77 -14.94 -0.78
CA SER A 385 -9.62 -14.58 0.63
C SER A 385 -11.02 -14.37 1.24
N ARG A 386 -11.07 -13.94 2.49
CA ARG A 386 -12.33 -13.52 3.13
C ARG A 386 -13.04 -12.35 2.42
N ASP A 387 -12.35 -11.63 1.53
CA ASP A 387 -12.96 -10.64 0.64
C ASP A 387 -13.66 -11.31 -0.55
N ILE A 388 -14.95 -11.64 -0.35
CA ILE A 388 -15.79 -12.33 -1.34
C ILE A 388 -16.05 -11.49 -2.58
N PHE A 389 -16.15 -10.16 -2.44
CA PHE A 389 -16.34 -9.26 -3.58
C PHE A 389 -15.14 -9.33 -4.53
N ARG A 390 -13.91 -9.25 -4.00
CA ARG A 390 -12.70 -9.44 -4.82
C ARG A 390 -12.68 -10.81 -5.48
N ALA A 391 -13.07 -11.87 -4.77
CA ALA A 391 -13.14 -13.21 -5.35
C ALA A 391 -14.09 -13.27 -6.57
N PHE A 392 -15.27 -12.67 -6.48
CA PHE A 392 -16.17 -12.64 -7.64
C PHE A 392 -15.67 -11.73 -8.77
N GLU A 393 -15.09 -10.58 -8.47
CA GLU A 393 -14.51 -9.71 -9.50
C GLU A 393 -13.31 -10.35 -10.20
N ASP A 394 -12.47 -11.09 -9.48
CA ASP A 394 -11.37 -11.88 -10.02
C ASP A 394 -11.89 -12.91 -11.04
N LEU A 395 -12.92 -13.68 -10.67
CA LEU A 395 -13.56 -14.65 -11.56
C LEU A 395 -14.13 -13.98 -12.82
N ARG A 396 -14.76 -12.82 -12.67
CA ARG A 396 -15.39 -12.08 -13.78
C ARG A 396 -14.35 -11.50 -14.75
N CYS A 397 -13.18 -11.06 -14.25
CA CYS A 397 -12.19 -10.37 -15.05
C CYS A 397 -11.11 -11.31 -15.64
N TYR A 398 -10.86 -12.48 -15.03
CA TYR A 398 -9.79 -13.40 -15.45
C TYR A 398 -9.80 -13.74 -16.96
N PRO A 399 -10.93 -14.13 -17.59
CA PRO A 399 -10.95 -14.45 -19.03
C PRO A 399 -10.66 -13.25 -19.95
N GLN A 400 -10.80 -12.03 -19.43
CA GLN A 400 -10.58 -10.79 -20.18
C GLN A 400 -9.10 -10.40 -20.16
N LEU A 401 -8.40 -10.65 -19.04
CA LEU A 401 -6.97 -10.42 -18.88
C LEU A 401 -6.14 -11.19 -19.91
N GLU A 402 -6.53 -12.43 -20.22
CA GLU A 402 -5.81 -13.29 -21.18
C GLU A 402 -5.68 -12.67 -22.58
N ARG A 403 -6.61 -11.78 -22.95
CA ARG A 403 -6.68 -11.11 -24.26
C ARG A 403 -5.82 -9.85 -24.35
N VAL A 404 -5.20 -9.44 -23.24
CA VAL A 404 -4.34 -8.26 -23.19
C VAL A 404 -2.92 -8.65 -23.61
N THR A 405 -2.21 -7.72 -24.23
CA THR A 405 -0.78 -7.85 -24.49
C THR A 405 0.03 -7.49 -23.25
N ALA A 406 0.95 -8.35 -22.82
CA ALA A 406 1.85 -8.05 -21.70
C ALA A 406 2.82 -6.92 -22.06
N SER A 407 2.94 -5.91 -21.20
CA SER A 407 4.00 -4.89 -21.30
C SER A 407 4.25 -4.23 -19.95
N LEU A 408 5.50 -3.80 -19.72
CA LEU A 408 5.84 -2.84 -18.67
C LEU A 408 5.56 -1.40 -19.16
N PRO A 409 5.47 -0.41 -18.24
CA PRO A 409 5.41 1.01 -18.61
C PRO A 409 6.61 1.42 -19.47
N GLN A 410 6.31 2.10 -20.58
CA GLN A 410 7.29 2.48 -21.62
C GLN A 410 7.91 3.87 -21.41
N ASN A 411 7.43 4.63 -20.44
CA ASN A 411 7.95 5.96 -20.13
C ASN A 411 9.36 5.88 -19.52
N ASN A 412 10.24 6.79 -19.95
CA ASN A 412 11.60 6.92 -19.40
C ASN A 412 11.66 7.67 -18.07
N ALA A 413 10.58 8.36 -17.70
CA ALA A 413 10.51 9.11 -16.46
C ALA A 413 9.09 9.12 -15.89
N LYS A 414 8.95 9.05 -14.57
CA LYS A 414 7.72 9.37 -13.83
C LYS A 414 8.09 10.26 -12.64
N TRP A 415 7.58 11.49 -12.66
CA TRP A 415 7.79 12.49 -11.62
C TRP A 415 6.51 12.68 -10.80
N TYR A 416 6.64 12.53 -9.49
CA TYR A 416 5.58 12.76 -8.51
C TYR A 416 5.91 14.05 -7.74
N PRO A 417 5.44 15.23 -8.19
CA PRO A 417 5.88 16.52 -7.67
C PRO A 417 5.50 16.82 -6.22
N GLU A 418 4.37 16.29 -5.74
CA GLU A 418 3.92 16.53 -4.36
C GLU A 418 4.57 15.53 -3.39
N THR A 419 4.68 14.27 -3.81
CA THR A 419 5.34 13.20 -3.03
C THR A 419 6.86 13.32 -3.12
N GLN A 420 7.35 14.01 -4.15
CA GLN A 420 8.76 14.23 -4.46
C GLN A 420 9.52 12.93 -4.78
N PHE A 421 8.86 11.99 -5.46
CA PHE A 421 9.50 10.79 -5.99
C PHE A 421 9.78 10.94 -7.48
N ILE A 422 10.95 10.47 -7.92
CA ILE A 422 11.32 10.43 -9.33
C ILE A 422 11.74 9.01 -9.69
N TYR A 423 11.19 8.46 -10.77
CA TYR A 423 11.64 7.21 -11.39
C TYR A 423 12.18 7.52 -12.78
N LEU A 424 13.38 7.03 -13.11
CA LEU A 424 14.04 7.23 -14.40
C LEU A 424 14.53 5.90 -14.97
N LYS A 425 14.40 5.75 -16.29
CA LYS A 425 14.95 4.62 -17.06
C LYS A 425 15.86 5.16 -18.15
N LYS A 426 17.08 4.62 -18.24
CA LYS A 426 18.03 4.98 -19.32
C LYS A 426 19.08 3.89 -19.50
N GLY A 427 19.23 3.40 -20.73
CA GLY A 427 20.09 2.24 -20.99
C GLY A 427 19.63 1.04 -20.15
N PRO A 428 20.56 0.33 -19.47
CA PRO A 428 20.21 -0.78 -18.59
C PRO A 428 19.72 -0.33 -17.20
N PHE A 429 19.73 0.98 -16.91
CA PHE A 429 19.50 1.49 -15.56
C PHE A 429 18.05 1.87 -15.28
N PHE A 430 17.57 1.45 -14.11
CA PHE A 430 16.41 2.00 -13.43
C PHE A 430 16.88 2.74 -12.17
N PHE A 431 16.54 4.02 -12.06
CA PHE A 431 16.88 4.87 -10.93
C PHE A 431 15.61 5.37 -10.26
N ALA A 432 15.59 5.37 -8.93
CA ALA A 432 14.57 6.08 -8.18
C ALA A 432 15.18 6.89 -7.03
N ALA A 433 14.62 8.07 -6.75
CA ALA A 433 15.00 8.87 -5.59
C ALA A 433 13.79 9.56 -4.96
N LYS A 434 13.93 9.93 -3.69
CA LYS A 434 12.88 10.61 -2.92
C LYS A 434 13.35 11.90 -2.28
N GLY A 435 12.45 12.88 -2.25
CA GLY A 435 12.48 14.03 -1.35
C GLY A 435 11.53 13.81 -0.18
N GLY A 436 10.59 14.73 -0.01
CA GLY A 436 9.52 14.66 0.98
C GLY A 436 9.94 15.25 2.33
N PHE A 437 9.40 14.68 3.40
CA PHE A 437 9.71 15.06 4.77
C PHE A 437 9.66 13.84 5.70
N ASN A 438 10.40 13.91 6.80
CA ASN A 438 10.34 12.89 7.83
C ASN A 438 9.03 13.05 8.60
N ASN A 439 8.34 11.96 8.97
CA ASN A 439 6.93 11.94 9.43
C ASN A 439 5.86 11.82 8.33
N GLU A 440 6.23 11.39 7.11
CA GLU A 440 5.26 10.73 6.21
C GLU A 440 4.83 9.37 6.79
N SER A 441 3.68 8.84 6.32
CA SER A 441 3.20 7.52 6.74
C SER A 441 4.29 6.47 6.48
N HIS A 442 4.62 5.66 7.50
CA HIS A 442 5.65 4.63 7.41
C HIS A 442 7.08 5.12 7.06
N ASN A 443 7.44 6.36 7.44
CA ASN A 443 8.74 7.00 7.18
C ASN A 443 9.98 6.31 7.80
N HIS A 444 11.15 6.50 7.14
CA HIS A 444 12.48 5.93 7.46
C HIS A 444 13.60 6.96 7.71
N ASN A 445 13.30 8.26 7.76
CA ASN A 445 14.29 9.34 7.92
C ASN A 445 15.35 9.36 6.79
N ASP A 446 14.90 9.30 5.55
CA ASP A 446 15.68 8.97 4.36
C ASP A 446 15.51 10.02 3.24
N VAL A 447 15.25 11.28 3.60
CA VAL A 447 15.07 12.37 2.62
C VAL A 447 16.33 12.52 1.76
N GLY A 448 16.17 12.40 0.45
CA GLY A 448 17.26 12.42 -0.52
C GLY A 448 17.93 11.08 -0.78
N SER A 449 17.43 9.98 -0.23
CA SER A 449 17.87 8.63 -0.58
C SER A 449 17.50 8.26 -2.03
N PHE A 450 18.19 7.27 -2.56
CA PHE A 450 17.98 6.74 -3.90
C PHE A 450 18.16 5.23 -3.93
N ILE A 451 17.68 4.59 -4.99
CA ILE A 451 18.02 3.21 -5.38
C ILE A 451 18.43 3.20 -6.85
N LEU A 452 19.27 2.24 -7.22
CA LEU A 452 19.75 2.07 -8.58
C LEU A 452 19.84 0.58 -8.91
N TYR A 453 19.24 0.22 -10.03
CA TYR A 453 19.25 -1.13 -10.59
C TYR A 453 19.84 -1.09 -11.99
N GLU A 454 20.57 -2.13 -12.35
CA GLU A 454 21.16 -2.34 -13.68
C GLU A 454 20.71 -3.69 -14.20
N ASP A 455 20.12 -3.74 -15.40
CA ASP A 455 19.57 -4.96 -16.00
C ASP A 455 18.67 -5.75 -15.02
N GLN A 456 17.85 -4.99 -14.28
CA GLN A 456 16.91 -5.51 -13.28
C GLN A 456 17.60 -6.23 -12.10
N GLN A 457 18.89 -5.95 -11.84
CA GLN A 457 19.66 -6.38 -10.68
C GLN A 457 19.97 -5.20 -9.74
N PRO A 458 19.90 -5.41 -8.42
CA PRO A 458 20.16 -4.33 -7.45
C PRO A 458 21.63 -3.93 -7.42
N LEU A 459 21.92 -2.63 -7.53
CA LEU A 459 23.24 -2.05 -7.26
C LEU A 459 23.24 -1.29 -5.92
N PHE A 460 22.31 -0.34 -5.77
CA PHE A 460 22.09 0.44 -4.55
C PHE A 460 20.64 0.27 -4.12
N ILE A 461 20.44 -0.10 -2.86
CA ILE A 461 19.15 -0.60 -2.38
C ILE A 461 18.60 0.22 -1.23
N ASP A 462 17.32 0.02 -0.96
CA ASP A 462 16.66 0.30 0.30
C ASP A 462 16.31 -1.05 0.93
N ALA A 463 16.67 -1.27 2.20
CA ALA A 463 16.42 -2.55 2.86
C ALA A 463 14.92 -2.86 2.99
N GLY A 464 14.07 -1.83 3.01
CA GLY A 464 12.66 -1.93 3.38
C GLY A 464 12.50 -2.07 4.89
N VAL A 465 11.52 -2.85 5.32
CA VAL A 465 11.21 -3.02 6.75
C VAL A 465 11.24 -4.48 7.17
N GLY A 466 11.78 -4.73 8.36
CA GLY A 466 11.72 -6.04 9.01
C GLY A 466 10.33 -6.39 9.54
N THR A 467 10.29 -7.46 10.34
CA THR A 467 9.09 -7.90 11.05
C THR A 467 8.64 -6.80 12.01
N TYR A 468 7.35 -6.45 11.96
CA TYR A 468 6.83 -5.41 12.86
C TYR A 468 6.87 -5.86 14.31
N THR A 469 7.35 -4.97 15.16
CA THR A 469 7.42 -5.15 16.61
C THR A 469 6.70 -3.99 17.29
N LYS A 470 6.58 -4.04 18.63
CA LYS A 470 6.04 -2.92 19.42
C LYS A 470 6.74 -1.59 19.11
N LYS A 471 8.04 -1.61 18.80
CA LYS A 471 8.82 -0.42 18.45
C LYS A 471 8.36 0.25 17.15
N THR A 472 7.89 -0.54 16.18
CA THR A 472 7.50 -0.04 14.85
C THR A 472 6.44 1.06 14.91
N PHE A 473 5.53 0.96 15.89
CA PHE A 473 4.38 1.84 16.07
C PHE A 473 4.47 2.69 17.35
N SER A 474 5.67 2.86 17.90
CA SER A 474 5.94 3.72 19.06
C SER A 474 7.00 4.78 18.74
N ASP A 475 7.27 5.65 19.70
CA ASP A 475 8.36 6.64 19.61
C ASP A 475 9.75 5.99 19.46
N ASP A 476 9.87 4.69 19.77
CA ASP A 476 11.10 3.91 19.59
C ASP A 476 11.34 3.47 18.13
N ARG A 477 10.45 3.80 17.19
CA ARG A 477 10.55 3.41 15.76
C ARG A 477 11.93 3.72 15.19
N TYR A 478 12.45 4.90 15.48
CA TYR A 478 13.73 5.38 14.95
C TYR A 478 14.95 4.79 15.69
N SER A 479 14.75 3.89 16.65
CA SER A 479 15.81 3.01 17.17
C SER A 479 16.03 1.76 16.30
N ILE A 480 15.11 1.47 15.36
CA ILE A 480 15.24 0.38 14.39
C ILE A 480 16.18 0.85 13.29
N TRP A 481 17.20 0.04 12.97
CA TRP A 481 18.28 0.43 12.05
C TRP A 481 17.76 0.81 10.65
N THR A 482 16.75 0.10 10.13
CA THR A 482 16.15 0.41 8.81
C THR A 482 15.41 1.76 8.79
N MET A 483 15.11 2.34 9.95
CA MET A 483 14.42 3.64 10.07
C MET A 483 15.41 4.80 10.33
N GLN A 484 16.71 4.56 10.24
CA GLN A 484 17.74 5.56 10.52
C GLN A 484 18.46 5.94 9.24
N SER A 485 18.64 7.25 8.99
CA SER A 485 19.34 7.77 7.80
C SER A 485 20.72 7.15 7.58
N ALA A 486 21.41 6.77 8.67
CA ALA A 486 22.71 6.13 8.62
C ALA A 486 22.72 4.79 7.85
N TYR A 487 21.56 4.19 7.56
CA TYR A 487 21.44 2.96 6.79
C TYR A 487 20.76 3.16 5.44
N HIS A 488 20.61 4.41 5.02
CA HIS A 488 20.09 4.83 3.72
C HIS A 488 21.19 5.48 2.88
N ASN A 489 20.90 5.71 1.60
CA ASN A 489 21.87 6.26 0.64
C ASN A 489 22.04 7.79 0.78
N VAL A 490 22.27 8.27 2.01
CA VAL A 490 22.35 9.69 2.42
C VAL A 490 23.56 9.94 3.35
N PRO A 491 24.06 11.18 3.47
CA PRO A 491 25.21 11.46 4.32
C PRO A 491 24.86 11.47 5.81
N MET A 492 25.84 11.19 6.66
CA MET A 492 25.90 11.75 8.01
C MET A 492 26.67 13.06 7.96
N ILE A 493 26.03 14.16 8.36
CA ILE A 493 26.58 15.51 8.21
C ILE A 493 27.08 16.00 9.55
N ASN A 494 28.36 16.32 9.64
CA ASN A 494 28.98 16.84 10.86
C ASN A 494 28.67 16.00 12.13
N GLY A 495 28.59 14.68 11.96
CA GLY A 495 28.29 13.72 13.04
C GLY A 495 26.82 13.60 13.41
N ALA A 496 25.90 14.10 12.58
CA ALA A 496 24.45 14.00 12.79
C ALA A 496 23.74 13.29 11.64
N ASP A 497 22.80 12.43 12.02
CA ASP A 497 21.80 11.80 11.16
C ASP A 497 20.57 12.69 10.96
N GLN A 498 19.70 12.34 10.01
CA GLN A 498 18.41 13.00 9.85
C GLN A 498 17.51 12.76 11.07
N SER A 499 16.63 13.72 11.35
CA SER A 499 15.73 13.65 12.52
C SER A 499 14.28 13.45 12.10
N PHE A 500 13.50 12.81 12.98
CA PHE A 500 12.06 12.64 12.78
C PHE A 500 11.28 13.93 13.01
N GLY A 501 10.35 14.25 12.11
CA GLY A 501 9.42 15.39 12.26
C GLY A 501 9.18 16.11 10.93
N LYS A 502 7.97 16.63 10.74
CA LYS A 502 7.51 17.26 9.48
C LYS A 502 8.38 18.44 9.04
N GLU A 503 9.03 19.10 9.99
CA GLU A 503 9.97 20.19 9.76
C GLU A 503 11.27 19.73 9.08
N TYR A 504 11.64 18.45 9.24
CA TYR A 504 12.82 17.84 8.64
C TYR A 504 12.48 17.35 7.23
N LYS A 505 12.80 18.18 6.23
CA LYS A 505 12.30 18.01 4.87
C LYS A 505 13.28 18.45 3.81
N ALA A 506 13.03 18.03 2.57
CA ALA A 506 13.72 18.55 1.42
C ALA A 506 13.26 19.98 1.07
N GLU A 507 14.19 20.79 0.56
CA GLU A 507 13.90 22.09 -0.03
C GLU A 507 14.44 22.15 -1.46
N ASN A 508 14.01 23.14 -2.26
CA ASN A 508 14.49 23.36 -3.62
C ASN A 508 14.43 22.13 -4.55
N VAL A 509 13.41 21.28 -4.36
CA VAL A 509 13.27 20.03 -5.10
C VAL A 509 12.88 20.29 -6.54
N ALA A 510 13.65 19.76 -7.48
CA ALA A 510 13.41 19.93 -8.91
C ALA A 510 13.82 18.69 -9.70
N PHE A 511 13.02 18.37 -10.72
CA PHE A 511 13.39 17.46 -11.79
C PHE A 511 13.61 18.25 -13.07
N LEU A 512 14.74 18.01 -13.73
CA LEU A 512 15.15 18.62 -15.00
C LEU A 512 15.17 17.54 -16.10
N PRO A 513 14.05 17.34 -16.83
CA PRO A 513 13.89 16.21 -17.74
C PRO A 513 14.94 16.17 -18.86
N ALA A 514 15.27 17.33 -19.44
CA ALA A 514 16.26 17.42 -20.52
C ALA A 514 17.66 16.92 -20.12
N GLN A 515 17.95 16.91 -18.82
CA GLN A 515 19.23 16.47 -18.27
C GLN A 515 19.13 15.07 -17.63
N ASN A 516 17.94 14.49 -17.48
CA ASN A 516 17.67 13.35 -16.60
C ASN A 516 18.23 13.59 -15.18
N ARG A 517 18.04 14.82 -14.68
CA ARG A 517 18.63 15.27 -13.41
C ARG A 517 17.57 15.54 -12.37
N PHE A 518 17.69 14.91 -11.21
CA PHE A 518 16.93 15.22 -10.01
C PHE A 518 17.82 15.96 -9.00
N GLN A 519 17.30 16.98 -8.33
CA GLN A 519 18.06 17.75 -7.35
C GLN A 519 17.18 18.26 -6.22
N LEU A 520 17.79 18.42 -5.05
CA LEU A 520 17.15 18.87 -3.83
C LEU A 520 18.19 19.33 -2.81
N ASP A 521 17.79 20.23 -1.92
CA ASP A 521 18.53 20.54 -0.70
C ASP A 521 18.01 19.65 0.44
N ILE A 522 18.89 18.83 1.01
CA ILE A 522 18.55 17.94 2.13
C ILE A 522 18.97 18.50 3.49
N GLY A 523 19.60 19.69 3.53
CA GLY A 523 20.17 20.24 4.77
C GLY A 523 19.14 20.36 5.90
N LYS A 524 17.90 20.75 5.56
CA LYS A 524 16.81 20.89 6.52
C LYS A 524 16.28 19.57 7.08
N ALA A 525 16.61 18.42 6.48
CA ALA A 525 16.29 17.11 7.05
C ALA A 525 17.16 16.76 8.28
N TYR A 526 18.22 17.51 8.53
CA TYR A 526 19.16 17.30 9.65
C TYR A 526 18.84 18.22 10.84
N PRO A 527 19.13 17.77 12.07
CA PRO A 527 18.95 18.57 13.27
C PRO A 527 19.88 19.78 13.27
N LYS A 528 19.51 20.79 14.07
CA LYS A 528 20.33 22.00 14.26
C LYS A 528 21.77 21.68 14.67
N SER A 529 21.99 20.57 15.38
CA SER A 529 23.33 20.10 15.79
C SER A 529 24.27 19.80 14.61
N ALA A 530 23.73 19.50 13.42
CA ALA A 530 24.53 19.33 12.21
C ALA A 530 25.18 20.64 11.75
N ASN A 531 24.63 21.80 12.13
CA ASN A 531 25.04 23.14 11.69
C ASN A 531 25.14 23.30 10.16
N VAL A 532 24.35 22.53 9.40
CA VAL A 532 24.31 22.63 7.94
C VAL A 532 23.43 23.80 7.52
N GLU A 533 23.97 24.70 6.69
CA GLU A 533 23.18 25.76 6.07
C GLU A 533 22.40 25.21 4.87
N HIS A 534 23.08 24.46 4.01
CA HIS A 534 22.49 23.73 2.90
C HIS A 534 23.34 22.51 2.55
N TRP A 535 22.69 21.49 2.01
CA TRP A 535 23.32 20.35 1.37
C TRP A 535 22.56 20.05 0.07
N ASN A 536 23.03 20.67 -1.02
CA ASN A 536 22.45 20.51 -2.34
C ASN A 536 22.97 19.22 -2.96
N ARG A 537 22.07 18.25 -3.11
CA ARG A 537 22.33 16.96 -3.72
C ARG A 537 21.68 16.89 -5.09
N SER A 538 22.38 16.28 -6.05
CA SER A 538 21.82 16.01 -7.37
C SER A 538 22.25 14.67 -7.93
N TYR A 539 21.36 14.08 -8.71
CA TYR A 539 21.48 12.80 -9.37
C TYR A 539 21.26 13.00 -10.86
N THR A 540 22.20 12.61 -11.71
CA THR A 540 22.07 12.69 -13.18
C THR A 540 22.21 11.30 -13.77
N LEU A 541 21.11 10.77 -14.34
CA LEU A 541 21.12 9.46 -14.99
C LEU A 541 21.69 9.58 -16.42
N VAL A 542 22.80 8.90 -16.66
CA VAL A 542 23.50 8.86 -17.95
C VAL A 542 23.37 7.48 -18.59
N GLN A 543 23.82 7.33 -19.83
CA GLN A 543 23.62 6.08 -20.60
C GLN A 543 24.28 4.86 -19.94
N ASN A 544 25.42 5.06 -19.29
CA ASN A 544 26.25 4.03 -18.70
C ASN A 544 26.38 4.15 -17.18
N GLY A 545 25.43 4.81 -16.50
CA GLY A 545 25.38 4.85 -15.04
C GLY A 545 24.77 6.12 -14.44
N LEU A 546 25.24 6.50 -13.26
CA LEU A 546 24.67 7.58 -12.45
C LEU A 546 25.76 8.52 -11.93
N ASP A 547 25.52 9.82 -12.03
CA ASP A 547 26.35 10.85 -11.39
C ASP A 547 25.67 11.43 -10.17
N ILE A 548 26.38 11.45 -9.04
CA ILE A 548 25.92 12.03 -7.78
C ILE A 548 26.84 13.20 -7.44
N GLN A 549 26.25 14.38 -7.19
CA GLN A 549 26.99 15.55 -6.76
C GLN A 549 26.36 16.13 -5.50
N ASP A 550 27.18 16.33 -4.48
CA ASP A 550 26.84 17.01 -3.25
C ASP A 550 27.61 18.34 -3.18
N GLU A 551 26.91 19.43 -2.89
CA GLU A 551 27.50 20.74 -2.60
C GLU A 551 26.94 21.24 -1.27
N PHE A 552 27.83 21.55 -0.32
CA PHE A 552 27.41 21.81 1.05
C PHE A 552 28.10 23.02 1.66
N LYS A 553 27.42 23.60 2.65
CA LYS A 553 27.96 24.61 3.56
C LYS A 553 27.53 24.31 5.00
N ILE A 554 28.51 24.26 5.90
CA ILE A 554 28.35 23.91 7.31
C ILE A 554 29.06 24.97 8.16
N THR A 555 28.36 25.50 9.15
CA THR A 555 28.89 26.50 10.07
C THR A 555 29.68 25.84 11.20
N GLY A 556 30.97 26.13 11.28
CA GLY A 556 31.85 25.62 12.35
C GLY A 556 31.86 24.09 12.46
N PRO A 557 32.16 23.35 11.37
CA PRO A 557 32.15 21.89 11.38
C PRO A 557 33.18 21.33 12.35
N LYS A 558 32.79 20.29 13.09
CA LYS A 558 33.60 19.64 14.14
C LYS A 558 33.92 18.18 13.84
N GLN A 559 33.15 17.55 12.97
CA GLN A 559 33.32 16.15 12.59
C GLN A 559 33.37 16.02 11.07
N ALA A 560 34.03 14.96 10.59
CA ALA A 560 34.04 14.64 9.17
C ALA A 560 32.65 14.19 8.71
N ASN A 561 32.27 14.58 7.49
CA ASN A 561 31.10 14.02 6.83
C ASN A 561 31.38 12.56 6.45
N ILE A 562 30.35 11.72 6.51
CA ILE A 562 30.42 10.33 6.03
C ILE A 562 29.30 10.14 5.02
N ILE A 563 29.62 9.70 3.81
CA ILE A 563 28.60 9.36 2.81
C ILE A 563 28.30 7.87 2.93
N HIS A 564 27.03 7.53 3.15
CA HIS A 564 26.57 6.16 3.24
C HIS A 564 25.97 5.69 1.92
N PHE A 565 26.27 4.44 1.57
CA PHE A 565 25.55 3.70 0.54
C PHE A 565 25.25 2.28 1.01
N LEU A 566 24.05 1.79 0.74
CA LEU A 566 23.61 0.44 1.09
C LEU A 566 23.56 -0.44 -0.16
N VAL A 567 24.21 -1.60 -0.09
CA VAL A 567 24.33 -2.55 -1.20
C VAL A 567 24.03 -3.99 -0.75
N ALA A 568 23.48 -4.79 -1.66
CA ALA A 568 23.05 -6.17 -1.37
C ALA A 568 24.17 -7.22 -1.46
N GLN A 569 25.28 -6.88 -2.11
CA GLN A 569 26.42 -7.78 -2.28
C GLN A 569 27.69 -7.14 -1.75
N GLU A 570 28.63 -7.97 -1.33
CA GLU A 570 29.89 -7.51 -0.74
C GLU A 570 30.66 -6.61 -1.73
N PRO A 571 30.93 -5.34 -1.35
CA PRO A 571 31.69 -4.42 -2.19
C PRO A 571 33.20 -4.68 -2.07
N LYS A 572 33.93 -4.60 -3.18
CA LYS A 572 35.41 -4.70 -3.16
C LYS A 572 36.02 -3.30 -3.22
N ILE A 573 36.63 -2.86 -2.13
CA ILE A 573 37.22 -1.53 -2.02
C ILE A 573 38.58 -1.49 -2.72
N GLY A 574 38.71 -0.58 -3.68
CA GLY A 574 39.96 -0.18 -4.32
C GLY A 574 40.37 1.26 -3.94
N LYS A 575 41.38 1.78 -4.62
CA LYS A 575 41.85 3.15 -4.42
C LYS A 575 41.08 4.11 -5.33
N GLY A 576 40.10 4.82 -4.77
CA GLY A 576 39.26 5.76 -5.52
C GLY A 576 38.15 5.08 -6.33
N GLU A 577 37.95 3.78 -6.10
CA GLU A 577 36.91 2.98 -6.74
C GLU A 577 36.43 1.88 -5.80
N ILE A 578 35.19 1.43 -5.99
CA ILE A 578 34.58 0.30 -5.30
C ILE A 578 33.85 -0.53 -6.35
N LEU A 579 34.25 -1.80 -6.51
CA LEU A 579 33.54 -2.73 -7.39
C LEU A 579 32.27 -3.23 -6.70
N LEU A 580 31.16 -3.20 -7.43
CA LEU A 580 29.82 -3.54 -6.97
C LEU A 580 29.28 -4.74 -7.73
N ASN A 581 28.38 -5.49 -7.10
CA ASN A 581 27.63 -6.58 -7.72
C ASN A 581 28.55 -7.53 -8.51
N ASN A 582 29.60 -8.06 -7.87
CA ASN A 582 30.62 -8.92 -8.50
C ASN A 582 31.36 -8.34 -9.72
N GLY A 583 31.48 -7.01 -9.82
CA GLY A 583 32.23 -6.33 -10.89
C GLY A 583 31.38 -5.94 -12.09
N HIS A 584 30.05 -5.93 -11.96
CA HIS A 584 29.14 -5.41 -12.98
C HIS A 584 29.14 -3.88 -13.05
N ALA A 585 29.41 -3.21 -11.93
CA ALA A 585 29.50 -1.76 -11.86
C ALA A 585 30.62 -1.30 -10.91
N THR A 586 31.11 -0.09 -11.13
CA THR A 586 32.12 0.55 -10.31
C THR A 586 31.62 1.90 -9.80
N LEU A 587 31.74 2.12 -8.50
CA LEU A 587 31.57 3.43 -7.86
C LEU A 587 32.94 4.12 -7.75
N HIS A 588 33.14 5.21 -8.47
CA HIS A 588 34.34 6.03 -8.37
C HIS A 588 34.14 7.21 -7.42
N PHE A 589 35.21 7.55 -6.69
CA PHE A 589 35.27 8.65 -5.75
C PHE A 589 36.70 9.21 -5.67
N ASP A 590 36.84 10.45 -5.19
CA ASP A 590 38.16 11.05 -5.01
C ASP A 590 38.88 10.46 -3.77
N ALA A 591 39.89 9.61 -4.02
CA ALA A 591 40.72 9.01 -2.97
C ALA A 591 41.53 10.04 -2.16
N GLY A 592 41.73 11.25 -2.67
CA GLY A 592 42.29 12.38 -1.92
C GLY A 592 41.30 12.98 -0.93
N GLN A 593 39.99 12.88 -1.19
CA GLN A 593 38.94 13.41 -0.32
C GLN A 593 38.41 12.38 0.68
N PHE A 594 38.39 11.09 0.34
CA PHE A 594 37.72 10.07 1.15
C PHE A 594 38.61 8.88 1.50
N THR A 595 38.30 8.28 2.64
CA THR A 595 38.69 6.92 3.00
C THR A 595 37.45 6.04 2.93
N ALA A 596 37.51 4.97 2.14
CA ALA A 596 36.42 4.01 2.00
C ALA A 596 36.54 2.87 3.01
N SER A 597 35.40 2.44 3.56
CA SER A 597 35.23 1.22 4.36
C SER A 597 33.80 0.70 4.16
N TYR A 598 33.47 -0.48 4.67
CA TYR A 598 32.08 -0.92 4.79
C TYR A 598 31.84 -1.64 6.11
N ASP A 599 30.58 -1.62 6.56
CA ASP A 599 30.09 -2.46 7.64
C ASP A 599 29.27 -3.61 7.06
N VAL A 600 29.39 -4.81 7.65
CA VAL A 600 28.49 -5.94 7.39
C VAL A 600 27.30 -5.83 8.32
N ILE A 601 26.09 -5.99 7.78
CA ILE A 601 24.82 -5.93 8.51
C ILE A 601 24.17 -7.31 8.42
N PRO A 602 24.30 -8.15 9.45
CA PRO A 602 23.60 -9.44 9.52
C PRO A 602 22.09 -9.26 9.43
N GLN A 603 21.43 -10.16 8.69
CA GLN A 603 19.98 -10.18 8.51
C GLN A 603 19.38 -11.34 9.32
N ASP A 604 19.15 -11.08 10.61
CA ASP A 604 18.51 -12.03 11.52
C ASP A 604 16.97 -12.00 11.42
N ASP A 605 16.43 -11.01 10.71
CA ASP A 605 14.99 -10.87 10.48
C ASP A 605 14.53 -11.72 9.28
N PRO A 606 13.55 -12.62 9.44
CA PRO A 606 13.08 -13.47 8.34
C PRO A 606 12.51 -12.71 7.14
N ARG A 607 11.86 -11.55 7.37
CA ARG A 607 11.25 -10.76 6.30
C ARG A 607 12.32 -10.10 5.43
N LEU A 608 13.40 -9.59 6.04
CA LEU A 608 14.52 -9.02 5.30
C LEU A 608 15.39 -10.11 4.64
N SER A 609 15.71 -11.17 5.37
CA SER A 609 16.61 -12.23 4.88
C SER A 609 16.03 -13.05 3.73
N GLN A 610 14.70 -13.18 3.63
CA GLN A 610 14.03 -13.77 2.46
C GLN A 610 14.22 -12.94 1.18
N VAL A 611 14.46 -11.64 1.30
CA VAL A 611 14.67 -10.74 0.15
C VAL A 611 16.16 -10.62 -0.16
N TRP A 612 16.98 -10.36 0.86
CA TRP A 612 18.37 -9.93 0.72
C TRP A 612 19.41 -11.02 1.05
N GLY A 613 19.00 -12.16 1.60
CA GLY A 613 19.91 -13.18 2.10
C GLY A 613 20.41 -12.88 3.51
N LYS A 614 21.59 -13.41 3.87
CA LYS A 614 22.08 -13.39 5.26
C LYS A 614 22.66 -12.05 5.70
N GLU A 615 23.10 -11.22 4.76
CA GLU A 615 23.89 -10.03 5.06
C GLU A 615 23.60 -8.92 4.04
N LEU A 616 23.67 -7.68 4.51
CA LEU A 616 23.73 -6.47 3.69
C LEU A 616 25.02 -5.71 4.02
N TYR A 617 25.41 -4.77 3.16
CA TYR A 617 26.67 -4.05 3.33
C TYR A 617 26.44 -2.55 3.26
N ARG A 618 26.92 -1.81 4.26
CA ARG A 618 26.89 -0.35 4.26
C ARG A 618 28.27 0.20 3.98
N ILE A 619 28.46 0.74 2.79
CA ILE A 619 29.65 1.49 2.39
C ILE A 619 29.68 2.82 3.14
N LYS A 620 30.86 3.19 3.64
CA LYS A 620 31.18 4.46 4.30
C LYS A 620 32.32 5.14 3.55
N LEU A 621 32.05 6.30 2.97
CA LEU A 621 33.07 7.21 2.45
C LEU A 621 33.26 8.34 3.48
N THR A 622 34.29 8.21 4.33
CA THR A 622 34.61 9.20 5.37
C THR A 622 35.52 10.28 4.80
N ALA A 623 35.09 11.54 4.89
CA ALA A 623 35.88 12.66 4.42
C ALA A 623 37.19 12.80 5.25
N LYS A 624 38.33 12.96 4.57
CA LYS A 624 39.65 13.11 5.21
C LYS A 624 39.86 14.48 5.84
N SER A 625 39.07 15.48 5.44
CA SER A 625 39.18 16.85 5.92
C SER A 625 37.83 17.37 6.39
N ILE A 626 37.84 18.06 7.54
CA ILE A 626 36.68 18.80 8.06
C ILE A 626 36.66 20.18 7.38
N LYS A 627 35.63 20.45 6.58
CA LYS A 627 35.52 21.68 5.76
C LYS A 627 34.18 22.36 5.97
N SER A 628 34.18 23.69 5.98
CA SER A 628 32.96 24.50 6.10
C SER A 628 32.17 24.60 4.81
N ALA A 629 32.81 24.37 3.65
CA ALA A 629 32.13 24.24 2.38
C ALA A 629 32.90 23.30 1.46
N GLY A 630 32.20 22.68 0.52
CA GLY A 630 32.85 21.80 -0.44
C GLY A 630 31.89 21.18 -1.44
N LYS A 631 32.49 20.45 -2.38
CA LYS A 631 31.80 19.64 -3.36
C LYS A 631 32.32 18.21 -3.31
N TYR A 632 31.43 17.25 -3.29
CA TYR A 632 31.72 15.83 -3.47
C TYR A 632 31.11 15.34 -4.78
N THR A 633 31.79 14.40 -5.44
CA THR A 633 31.32 13.82 -6.69
C THR A 633 31.57 12.33 -6.66
N PHE A 634 30.53 11.57 -6.99
CA PHE A 634 30.54 10.13 -7.08
C PHE A 634 29.99 9.73 -8.44
N THR A 635 30.67 8.83 -9.13
CA THR A 635 30.22 8.35 -10.43
C THR A 635 30.09 6.84 -10.39
N ILE A 636 28.91 6.34 -10.71
CA ILE A 636 28.65 4.91 -10.85
C ILE A 636 28.67 4.61 -12.34
N ARG A 637 29.45 3.62 -12.76
CA ARG A 637 29.57 3.23 -14.17
C ARG A 637 29.41 1.74 -14.33
N GLN A 638 28.70 1.36 -15.38
CA GLN A 638 28.68 -0.01 -15.88
C GLN A 638 30.09 -0.43 -16.29
N GLU A 639 30.50 -1.61 -15.85
CA GLU A 639 31.70 -2.27 -16.36
C GLU A 639 31.34 -3.12 -17.57
N ALA A 640 32.25 -3.21 -18.54
CA ALA A 640 32.08 -4.15 -19.63
C ALA A 640 32.19 -5.57 -19.07
N ILE A 641 31.16 -6.39 -19.27
CA ILE A 641 31.20 -7.82 -18.94
C ILE A 641 32.35 -8.43 -19.74
N LYS A 642 33.40 -8.89 -19.04
CA LYS A 642 34.57 -9.54 -19.64
C LYS A 642 34.28 -10.96 -20.06
#